data_AF-A0A135VM84-F1
#
_entry.id   AF-A0A135VM84-F1
#
_cell.length_a   1.000
_cell.length_b   1.000
_cell.length_c   1.000
_cell.angle_alpha   90.00
_cell.angle_beta   90.00
_cell.angle_gamma   90.00
#
_symmetry.space_group_name_H-M   'P 1'
#
loop_
_entity.id
_entity.type
_entity.pdbx_description
1 polymer ?
#
loop_
_entity_poly.entity_id
_entity_poly.type
_entity_poly.pdbx_seq_one_letter_code
_entity_poly.pdbx_strand_id
1 'polypeptide(L)'
;MIRLMGVLTIGGVPIKFKSSMEAEGELILGPLIEATKALSDIMGSGEVRRLAFKDNTLIVTETTKGFTVVALVSKAEDYMDSLLRVIAEKIDESEIQFADGSVNELQKIIVERILNPYVRDHIEVSFPDALSNTWNPVYEVLKNHDQFAEIIQEVDDLLARPESEKRWTQFRKESKGSLNDALAHALRGEFDKACAIALDNEGVVAGIFSIKMGALAHSMTKAIPPTLAELRKTAATLSDDHLFTDFVKILVGSVAGEVIPADYSRVFRESMSHFEFIDDDDHLMLGFLFLDPRVVDYPEFSESLLELYRGKSEVYCSFIEAIQDRNNIFAKLYSITSYDGFKEELGLYKAQISNILGSITWVTNEELMWELQKEEKGIEIGITASLRLQNYIAVLIALTESPVLSIGERKEFLEEVLMLYRDYFRALMTTNIPLFAYTLDSVFQSVGVAHAEYYFLSTGDARNQHIRRTIEFLGDIYETMVEEWPKARVRFSLFVVTNSISPVLARAGELPETEIRLMYAAMQLLDVNTIDATQITRPTTYATYLGNTNTSLTALASRLLKGEVREKVLKDCVDVALDVQEWFLSFGEVIRDDAMSASYHASLIADTVDVGELRKILDRVIDLNRIIVQDPTKFDYELAMMSVPLMDLLSNSWRRLADEKYLRVAKSTYDSAISAWKKYGFHEKAENFKKSFSHSLES
;
A
#
# COMPACT_ATOMS: atom_id res chain seq x y z
N MET A 1 4.81 8.82 13.03
CA MET A 1 4.69 7.96 14.22
C MET A 1 4.34 8.82 15.42
N ILE A 2 3.40 8.35 16.23
CA ILE A 2 3.16 8.89 17.56
C ILE A 2 4.28 8.37 18.46
N ARG A 3 5.20 9.26 18.83
CA ARG A 3 6.30 8.91 19.74
C ARG A 3 5.81 8.83 21.17
N LEU A 4 4.91 9.74 21.52
CA LEU A 4 4.31 9.85 22.83
C LEU A 4 2.92 10.45 22.72
N MET A 5 2.00 9.96 23.54
CA MET A 5 0.66 10.54 23.75
C MET A 5 0.30 10.46 25.21
N GLY A 6 -0.36 11.49 25.75
CA GLY A 6 -0.84 11.43 27.12
C GLY A 6 -1.83 12.50 27.49
N VAL A 7 -2.27 12.42 28.74
CA VAL A 7 -3.21 13.36 29.34
C VAL A 7 -2.60 13.90 30.63
N LEU A 8 -2.64 15.22 30.75
CA LEU A 8 -2.19 15.99 31.89
C LEU A 8 -3.40 16.63 32.58
N THR A 9 -3.32 16.80 33.90
CA THR A 9 -4.23 17.66 34.67
C THR A 9 -3.65 19.09 34.77
N ILE A 10 -4.38 20.00 35.41
CA ILE A 10 -3.97 21.40 35.61
C ILE A 10 -2.59 21.45 36.29
N GLY A 11 -1.73 22.36 35.82
CA GLY A 11 -0.36 22.49 36.31
C GLY A 11 0.61 21.47 35.70
N GLY A 12 0.22 20.78 34.65
CA GLY A 12 1.08 19.89 33.87
C GLY A 12 1.38 18.54 34.53
N VAL A 13 0.61 18.12 35.54
CA VAL A 13 0.83 16.83 36.22
C VAL A 13 0.29 15.69 35.35
N PRO A 14 1.09 14.65 35.06
CA PRO A 14 0.65 13.58 34.17
C PRO A 14 -0.31 12.60 34.83
N ILE A 15 -1.42 12.32 34.13
CA ILE A 15 -2.37 11.27 34.52
C ILE A 15 -1.88 9.93 33.94
N LYS A 16 -1.65 9.91 32.63
CA LYS A 16 -1.16 8.74 31.90
C LYS A 16 -0.43 9.20 30.64
N PHE A 17 0.69 8.55 30.38
CA PHE A 17 1.38 8.59 29.10
C PHE A 17 1.43 7.19 28.51
N LYS A 18 1.45 7.15 27.18
CA LYS A 18 1.90 6.02 26.39
C LYS A 18 3.00 6.50 25.46
N SER A 19 4.11 5.79 25.45
CA SER A 19 5.27 6.11 24.63
C SER A 19 5.68 4.85 23.87
N SER A 20 6.00 5.01 22.59
CA SER A 20 6.65 3.97 21.79
C SER A 20 8.17 3.99 21.95
N MET A 21 8.71 4.95 22.72
CA MET A 21 10.12 5.08 23.07
C MET A 21 10.33 4.89 24.58
N GLU A 22 11.45 4.29 24.99
CA GLU A 22 11.92 4.36 26.39
C GLU A 22 12.27 5.82 26.70
N ALA A 23 11.34 6.57 27.31
CA ALA A 23 11.53 7.99 27.57
C ALA A 23 11.52 8.27 29.08
N GLU A 24 12.71 8.39 29.68
CA GLU A 24 12.88 8.99 31.02
C GLU A 24 12.41 10.47 31.08
N GLY A 25 12.12 11.09 29.92
CA GLY A 25 11.76 12.51 29.76
C GLY A 25 10.27 12.87 29.84
N GLU A 26 9.36 11.92 30.12
CA GLU A 26 7.91 12.18 30.25
C GLU A 26 7.58 13.28 31.28
N LEU A 27 8.42 13.41 32.32
CA LEU A 27 8.29 14.41 33.38
C LEU A 27 8.56 15.86 32.93
N ILE A 28 9.19 16.08 31.77
CA ILE A 28 9.57 17.42 31.28
C ILE A 28 8.43 18.05 30.45
N LEU A 29 7.55 17.25 29.85
CA LEU A 29 6.50 17.73 28.95
C LEU A 29 5.48 18.64 29.66
N GLY A 30 5.06 18.26 30.86
CA GLY A 30 4.14 19.06 31.67
C GLY A 30 4.67 20.47 31.93
N PRO A 31 5.85 20.61 32.56
CA PRO A 31 6.50 21.90 32.77
C PRO A 31 6.71 22.71 31.49
N LEU A 32 7.09 22.07 30.38
CA LEU A 32 7.29 22.73 29.08
C LEU A 32 5.99 23.34 28.54
N ILE A 33 4.89 22.60 28.61
CA ILE A 33 3.58 23.06 28.15
C ILE A 33 3.09 24.21 29.01
N GLU A 34 3.17 24.09 30.34
CA GLU A 34 2.74 25.15 31.26
C GLU A 34 3.58 26.42 31.11
N ALA A 35 4.90 26.29 30.91
CA ALA A 35 5.76 27.44 30.60
C ALA A 35 5.36 28.11 29.29
N THR A 36 4.99 27.33 28.28
CA THR A 36 4.55 27.86 26.98
C THR A 36 3.18 28.53 27.09
N LYS A 37 2.24 27.98 27.87
CA LYS A 37 0.93 28.60 28.15
C LYS A 37 1.10 29.94 28.86
N ALA A 38 1.96 29.99 29.88
CA ALA A 38 2.28 31.25 30.57
C ALA A 38 2.88 32.31 29.62
N LEU A 39 3.71 31.90 28.65
CA LEU A 39 4.19 32.79 27.60
C LEU A 39 3.06 33.23 26.64
N SER A 40 2.18 32.30 26.25
CA SER A 40 1.00 32.59 25.41
C SER A 40 0.04 33.58 26.10
N ASP A 41 -0.16 33.46 27.41
CA ASP A 41 -0.96 34.39 28.22
C ASP A 41 -0.39 35.81 28.16
N ILE A 42 0.94 35.95 28.29
CA ILE A 42 1.63 37.24 28.16
C ILE A 42 1.43 37.81 26.74
N MET A 43 1.35 36.95 25.73
CA MET A 43 1.11 37.33 24.33
C MET A 43 -0.38 37.56 24.00
N GLY A 44 -1.30 37.30 24.93
CA GLY A 44 -2.71 37.63 24.84
C GLY A 44 -3.64 36.52 24.33
N SER A 45 -3.15 35.30 24.08
CA SER A 45 -3.97 34.16 23.66
C SER A 45 -4.22 33.13 24.76
N GLY A 46 -3.24 32.88 25.64
CA GLY A 46 -3.28 31.85 26.68
C GLY A 46 -3.29 30.39 26.22
N GLU A 47 -3.61 30.13 24.94
CA GLU A 47 -3.62 28.79 24.35
C GLU A 47 -2.27 28.40 23.74
N VAL A 48 -1.95 27.10 23.80
CA VAL A 48 -0.86 26.48 23.04
C VAL A 48 -1.45 25.34 22.25
N ARG A 49 -1.27 25.35 20.92
CA ARG A 49 -1.79 24.29 20.04
C ARG A 49 -0.69 23.41 19.47
N ARG A 50 0.43 24.01 19.03
CA ARG A 50 1.54 23.29 18.41
C ARG A 50 2.89 23.90 18.81
N LEU A 51 3.87 23.03 19.04
CA LEU A 51 5.26 23.37 19.26
C LEU A 51 6.13 22.53 18.32
N ALA A 52 6.75 23.20 17.36
CA ALA A 52 7.61 22.54 16.38
C ALA A 52 9.04 22.37 16.92
N PHE A 53 9.53 21.14 16.85
CA PHE A 53 10.93 20.77 17.02
C PHE A 53 11.41 20.20 15.69
N LYS A 54 12.66 20.44 15.30
CA LYS A 54 13.26 20.04 14.01
C LYS A 54 12.48 18.99 13.19
N ASP A 55 12.42 17.74 13.69
CA ASP A 55 11.77 16.60 13.02
C ASP A 55 10.49 16.11 13.74
N ASN A 56 10.01 16.82 14.77
CA ASN A 56 8.85 16.40 15.58
C ASN A 56 8.00 17.60 16.02
N THR A 57 6.70 17.43 16.07
CA THR A 57 5.77 18.45 16.55
C THR A 57 5.03 17.94 17.78
N LEU A 58 5.04 18.74 18.85
CA LEU A 58 4.19 18.53 20.03
C LEU A 58 2.86 19.24 19.79
N ILE A 59 1.78 18.48 19.71
CA ILE A 59 0.42 18.96 19.52
C ILE A 59 -0.28 18.90 20.88
N VAL A 60 -1.06 19.93 21.18
CA VAL A 60 -1.72 20.14 22.47
C VAL A 60 -3.18 20.48 22.22
N THR A 61 -4.09 19.80 22.91
CA THR A 61 -5.53 20.06 22.88
C THR A 61 -6.08 20.09 24.30
N GLU A 62 -6.86 21.11 24.62
CA GLU A 62 -7.49 21.26 25.93
C GLU A 62 -8.92 20.71 25.93
N THR A 63 -9.31 20.18 27.08
CA THR A 63 -10.67 19.68 27.35
C THR A 63 -11.47 20.73 28.10
N THR A 64 -12.80 20.73 27.98
CA THR A 64 -13.67 21.63 28.77
C THR A 64 -13.64 21.32 30.26
N LYS A 65 -13.24 20.10 30.65
CA LYS A 65 -12.99 19.70 32.04
C LYS A 65 -11.62 20.11 32.60
N GLY A 66 -10.78 20.81 31.83
CA GLY A 66 -9.50 21.35 32.30
C GLY A 66 -8.30 20.38 32.22
N PHE A 67 -8.46 19.21 31.60
CA PHE A 67 -7.35 18.34 31.21
C PHE A 67 -6.70 18.83 29.91
N THR A 68 -5.43 18.49 29.73
CA THR A 68 -4.67 18.75 28.51
C THR A 68 -4.25 17.42 27.88
N VAL A 69 -4.66 17.18 26.64
CA VAL A 69 -4.26 16.03 25.81
C VAL A 69 -3.09 16.44 24.94
N VAL A 70 -2.05 15.60 24.89
CA VAL A 70 -0.80 15.92 24.20
C VAL A 70 -0.33 14.76 23.35
N ALA A 71 0.30 15.06 22.21
CA ALA A 71 1.02 14.07 21.41
C ALA A 71 2.28 14.66 20.78
N LEU A 72 3.38 13.90 20.84
CA LEU A 72 4.62 14.18 20.13
C LEU A 72 4.65 13.31 18.87
N VAL A 73 4.62 13.94 17.70
CA VAL A 73 4.44 13.26 16.41
C VAL A 73 5.52 13.67 15.42
N SER A 74 5.92 12.74 14.55
CA SER A 74 6.95 12.98 13.51
C SER A 74 6.40 13.21 12.11
N LYS A 75 5.11 12.92 11.88
CA LYS A 75 4.39 13.05 10.60
C LYS A 75 2.88 13.15 10.86
N ALA A 76 2.10 13.50 9.84
CA ALA A 76 0.63 13.50 9.87
C ALA A 76 0.00 14.47 10.90
N GLU A 77 0.60 15.66 11.09
CA GLU A 77 0.23 16.58 12.18
C GLU A 77 -1.26 16.91 12.26
N ASP A 78 -1.93 17.20 11.14
CA ASP A 78 -3.34 17.60 11.18
C ASP A 78 -4.29 16.44 11.50
N TYR A 79 -3.95 15.21 11.10
CA TYR A 79 -4.67 14.01 11.51
C TYR A 79 -4.49 13.76 13.01
N MET A 80 -3.28 13.99 13.52
CA MET A 80 -2.98 13.84 14.94
C MET A 80 -3.68 14.90 15.79
N ASP A 81 -3.79 16.14 15.32
CA ASP A 81 -4.62 17.19 15.94
C ASP A 81 -6.09 16.73 16.06
N SER A 82 -6.62 16.13 14.99
CA SER A 82 -8.00 15.62 14.95
C SER A 82 -8.20 14.45 15.92
N LEU A 83 -7.21 13.56 16.04
CA LEU A 83 -7.19 12.49 17.03
C LEU A 83 -7.18 13.05 18.47
N LEU A 84 -6.37 14.07 18.79
CA LEU A 84 -6.39 14.67 20.13
C LEU A 84 -7.73 15.33 20.45
N ARG A 85 -8.42 15.91 19.46
CA ARG A 85 -9.79 16.44 19.66
C ARG A 85 -10.79 15.34 19.96
N VAL A 86 -10.75 14.21 19.25
CA VAL A 86 -11.59 13.04 19.54
C VAL A 86 -11.34 12.53 20.96
N ILE A 87 -10.07 12.44 21.39
CA ILE A 87 -9.73 12.04 22.76
C ILE A 87 -10.23 13.06 23.78
N ALA A 88 -10.04 14.36 23.52
CA ALA A 88 -10.46 15.44 24.40
C ALA A 88 -11.98 15.43 24.63
N GLU A 89 -12.75 15.26 23.57
CA GLU A 89 -14.21 15.14 23.66
C GLU A 89 -14.63 13.90 24.44
N LYS A 90 -13.98 12.75 24.25
CA LYS A 90 -14.26 11.55 25.04
C LYS A 90 -13.98 11.74 26.53
N ILE A 91 -12.97 12.52 26.89
CA ILE A 91 -12.69 12.87 28.29
C ILE A 91 -13.83 13.74 28.82
N ASP A 92 -14.27 14.74 28.06
CA ASP A 92 -15.38 15.61 28.42
C ASP A 92 -16.72 14.88 28.56
N GLU A 93 -16.99 13.89 27.71
CA GLU A 93 -18.21 13.06 27.77
C GLU A 93 -18.15 11.97 28.87
N SER A 94 -16.97 11.67 29.40
CA SER A 94 -16.81 10.60 30.40
C SER A 94 -17.27 11.00 31.81
N GLU A 95 -17.27 10.05 32.73
CA GLU A 95 -17.56 10.28 34.16
C GLU A 95 -16.38 10.92 34.93
N ILE A 96 -15.30 11.32 34.24
CA ILE A 96 -14.17 11.98 34.89
C ILE A 96 -14.60 13.34 35.45
N GLN A 97 -14.18 13.64 36.67
CA GLN A 97 -14.43 14.93 37.32
C GLN A 97 -13.55 16.03 36.71
N PHE A 98 -13.92 17.30 36.94
CA PHE A 98 -13.09 18.44 36.55
C PHE A 98 -11.68 18.33 37.13
N ALA A 99 -10.70 18.76 36.34
CA ALA A 99 -9.31 18.78 36.75
C ALA A 99 -9.12 19.74 37.93
N ASP A 100 -8.46 19.26 38.99
CA ASP A 100 -8.13 20.02 40.20
C ASP A 100 -6.63 20.03 40.51
N GLY A 101 -5.81 19.54 39.56
CA GLY A 101 -4.36 19.36 39.72
C GLY A 101 -3.96 18.08 40.46
N SER A 102 -4.91 17.31 41.00
CA SER A 102 -4.65 15.99 41.58
C SER A 102 -4.84 14.88 40.56
N VAL A 103 -4.15 13.75 40.79
CA VAL A 103 -4.26 12.53 39.98
C VAL A 103 -4.68 11.38 40.88
N ASN A 104 -5.80 10.74 40.57
CA ASN A 104 -6.31 9.56 41.27
C ASN A 104 -6.44 8.32 40.36
N GLU A 105 -6.57 7.14 40.95
CA GLU A 105 -6.64 5.88 40.20
C GLU A 105 -7.85 5.78 39.27
N LEU A 106 -8.98 6.38 39.63
CA LEU A 106 -10.17 6.40 38.76
C LEU A 106 -9.91 7.21 37.49
N GLN A 107 -9.26 8.37 37.59
CA GLN A 107 -8.84 9.17 36.44
C GLN A 107 -7.88 8.40 35.55
N LYS A 108 -6.90 7.68 36.13
CA LYS A 108 -5.99 6.83 35.35
C LYS A 108 -6.73 5.76 34.56
N ILE A 109 -7.67 5.03 35.20
CA ILE A 109 -8.46 3.98 34.55
C ILE A 109 -9.31 4.55 33.41
N ILE A 110 -9.96 5.69 33.63
CA ILE A 110 -10.81 6.32 32.60
C ILE A 110 -9.97 6.78 31.42
N VAL A 111 -8.86 7.50 31.67
CA VAL A 111 -7.96 7.99 30.63
C VAL A 111 -7.33 6.82 29.87
N GLU A 112 -6.87 5.78 30.56
CA GLU A 112 -6.30 4.59 29.93
C GLU A 112 -7.30 3.90 28.99
N ARG A 113 -8.56 3.75 29.43
CA ARG A 113 -9.61 3.20 28.58
C ARG A 113 -9.87 4.06 27.33
N ILE A 114 -9.73 5.38 27.42
CA ILE A 114 -9.91 6.30 26.28
C ILE A 114 -8.70 6.26 25.34
N LEU A 115 -7.48 6.17 25.86
CA LEU A 115 -6.25 6.17 25.06
C LEU A 115 -5.96 4.81 24.40
N ASN A 116 -6.36 3.70 25.04
CA ASN A 116 -6.01 2.35 24.58
C ASN A 116 -6.33 2.05 23.11
N PRO A 117 -7.48 2.45 22.54
CA PRO A 117 -7.78 2.22 21.13
C PRO A 117 -6.85 2.94 20.17
N TYR A 118 -6.21 4.05 20.55
CA TYR A 118 -5.47 4.91 19.62
C TYR A 118 -3.95 4.79 19.70
N VAL A 119 -3.45 4.09 20.71
CA VAL A 119 -2.02 3.85 20.92
C VAL A 119 -1.83 2.37 21.19
N ARG A 120 -1.65 1.64 20.09
CA ARG A 120 -1.42 0.20 20.03
C ARG A 120 0.07 -0.08 19.81
N ASP A 121 0.60 -1.05 20.53
CA ASP A 121 1.97 -1.56 20.38
C ASP A 121 2.02 -2.83 19.52
N HIS A 122 0.91 -3.57 19.43
CA HIS A 122 0.75 -4.76 18.60
C HIS A 122 -0.69 -4.89 18.06
N ILE A 123 -0.86 -5.73 17.04
CA ILE A 123 -2.17 -6.19 16.56
C ILE A 123 -2.54 -7.46 17.33
N GLU A 124 -3.76 -7.52 17.87
CA GLU A 124 -4.20 -8.60 18.76
C GLU A 124 -4.37 -9.95 18.03
N VAL A 125 -4.77 -9.92 16.76
CA VAL A 125 -5.06 -11.11 15.96
C VAL A 125 -3.83 -11.53 15.13
N SER A 126 -3.49 -12.82 15.21
CA SER A 126 -2.44 -13.42 14.38
C SER A 126 -2.91 -13.58 12.92
N PHE A 127 -1.98 -13.50 11.98
CA PHE A 127 -2.29 -13.65 10.56
C PHE A 127 -2.88 -15.04 10.22
N PRO A 128 -2.34 -16.16 10.75
CA PRO A 128 -2.94 -17.49 10.56
C PRO A 128 -4.38 -17.58 11.10
N ASP A 129 -4.65 -16.99 12.27
CA ASP A 129 -5.99 -17.04 12.87
C ASP A 129 -7.00 -16.26 12.03
N ALA A 130 -6.67 -15.02 11.65
CA ALA A 130 -7.53 -14.20 10.78
C ALA A 130 -7.84 -14.89 9.46
N LEU A 131 -6.83 -15.53 8.87
CA LEU A 131 -6.97 -16.27 7.62
C LEU A 131 -7.85 -17.51 7.79
N SER A 132 -7.57 -18.35 8.79
CA SER A 132 -8.31 -19.60 8.98
C SER A 132 -9.79 -19.37 9.30
N ASN A 133 -10.11 -18.30 10.03
CA ASN A 133 -11.47 -17.94 10.38
C ASN A 133 -12.28 -17.44 9.18
N THR A 134 -11.61 -16.80 8.21
CA THR A 134 -12.28 -16.17 7.05
C THR A 134 -12.20 -17.02 5.78
N TRP A 135 -11.01 -17.48 5.42
CA TRP A 135 -10.76 -18.20 4.17
C TRP A 135 -11.35 -19.61 4.17
N ASN A 136 -11.22 -20.37 5.26
CA ASN A 136 -11.69 -21.77 5.25
C ASN A 136 -13.20 -21.89 4.95
N PRO A 137 -14.10 -21.10 5.57
CA PRO A 137 -15.51 -21.11 5.21
C PRO A 137 -15.77 -20.69 3.76
N VAL A 138 -15.03 -19.70 3.24
CA VAL A 138 -15.14 -19.25 1.85
C VAL A 138 -14.71 -20.35 0.88
N TYR A 139 -13.56 -20.99 1.13
CA TYR A 139 -13.03 -22.06 0.31
C TYR A 139 -13.97 -23.26 0.26
N GLU A 140 -14.60 -23.63 1.37
CA GLU A 140 -15.61 -24.70 1.39
C GLU A 140 -16.81 -24.38 0.48
N VAL A 141 -17.26 -23.12 0.41
CA VAL A 141 -18.31 -22.72 -0.54
C VAL A 141 -17.82 -22.80 -1.98
N LEU A 142 -16.61 -22.31 -2.27
CA LEU A 142 -16.04 -22.35 -3.62
C LEU A 142 -15.88 -23.78 -4.14
N LYS A 143 -15.36 -24.68 -3.30
CA LYS A 143 -15.13 -26.08 -3.67
C LYS A 143 -16.42 -26.87 -3.93
N ASN A 144 -17.52 -26.52 -3.24
CA ASN A 144 -18.79 -27.24 -3.34
C ASN A 144 -19.74 -26.67 -4.40
N HIS A 145 -19.32 -25.66 -5.16
CA HIS A 145 -20.10 -25.04 -6.24
C HIS A 145 -19.44 -25.32 -7.59
N ASP A 146 -20.11 -26.05 -8.49
CA ASP A 146 -19.53 -26.58 -9.73
C ASP A 146 -18.71 -25.54 -10.53
N GLN A 147 -19.29 -24.36 -10.77
CA GLN A 147 -18.61 -23.27 -11.50
C GLN A 147 -17.30 -22.81 -10.84
N PHE A 148 -17.25 -22.75 -9.50
CA PHE A 148 -16.07 -22.28 -8.78
C PHE A 148 -15.05 -23.40 -8.59
N ALA A 149 -15.49 -24.65 -8.54
CA ALA A 149 -14.62 -25.82 -8.53
C ALA A 149 -13.83 -25.94 -9.85
N GLU A 150 -14.44 -25.62 -10.99
CA GLU A 150 -13.74 -25.53 -12.29
C GLU A 150 -12.64 -24.47 -12.26
N ILE A 151 -12.95 -23.28 -11.72
CA ILE A 151 -11.98 -22.19 -11.56
C ILE A 151 -10.81 -22.61 -10.65
N ILE A 152 -11.10 -23.29 -9.53
CA ILE A 152 -10.06 -23.81 -8.63
C ILE A 152 -9.14 -24.77 -9.39
N GLN A 153 -9.71 -25.69 -10.16
CA GLN A 153 -8.92 -26.66 -10.93
C GLN A 153 -8.06 -25.98 -12.00
N GLU A 154 -8.59 -24.97 -12.70
CA GLU A 154 -7.82 -24.19 -13.69
C GLU A 154 -6.59 -23.53 -13.07
N VAL A 155 -6.75 -22.95 -11.87
CA VAL A 155 -5.64 -22.31 -11.16
C VAL A 155 -4.68 -23.37 -10.63
N ASP A 156 -5.15 -24.48 -10.05
CA ASP A 156 -4.28 -25.57 -9.60
C ASP A 156 -3.45 -26.15 -10.76
N ASP A 157 -4.06 -26.32 -11.94
CA ASP A 157 -3.38 -26.79 -13.16
C ASP A 157 -2.31 -25.78 -13.64
N LEU A 158 -2.58 -24.47 -13.51
CA LEU A 158 -1.60 -23.43 -13.77
C LEU A 158 -0.43 -23.55 -12.78
N LEU A 159 -0.71 -23.63 -11.48
CA LEU A 159 0.29 -23.69 -10.41
C LEU A 159 1.17 -24.94 -10.51
N ALA A 160 0.61 -26.05 -11.01
CA ALA A 160 1.33 -27.30 -11.24
C ALA A 160 2.21 -27.30 -12.50
N ARG A 161 2.08 -26.30 -13.38
CA ARG A 161 2.83 -26.23 -14.65
C ARG A 161 4.33 -26.05 -14.39
N PRO A 162 5.19 -26.96 -14.88
CA PRO A 162 6.63 -26.89 -14.66
C PRO A 162 7.32 -25.80 -15.49
N GLU A 163 8.53 -25.43 -15.10
CA GLU A 163 9.43 -24.59 -15.90
C GLU A 163 9.72 -25.21 -17.28
N SER A 164 9.72 -24.38 -18.33
CA SER A 164 10.02 -24.83 -19.69
C SER A 164 11.52 -24.89 -19.96
N GLU A 165 12.16 -25.98 -19.54
CA GLU A 165 13.60 -26.23 -19.80
C GLU A 165 13.95 -26.20 -21.29
N LYS A 166 13.02 -26.65 -22.15
CA LYS A 166 13.21 -26.65 -23.61
C LYS A 166 13.38 -25.24 -24.19
N ARG A 167 12.55 -24.28 -23.74
CA ARG A 167 12.58 -22.90 -24.23
C ARG A 167 13.91 -22.24 -23.90
N TRP A 168 14.35 -22.37 -22.64
CA TRP A 168 15.65 -21.84 -22.22
C TRP A 168 16.82 -22.53 -22.94
N THR A 169 16.82 -23.86 -23.04
CA THR A 169 17.90 -24.60 -23.71
C THR A 169 18.06 -24.20 -25.17
N GLN A 170 16.95 -23.94 -25.88
CA GLN A 170 17.00 -23.45 -27.25
C GLN A 170 17.58 -22.03 -27.30
N PHE A 171 17.07 -21.12 -26.47
CA PHE A 171 17.53 -19.73 -26.41
C PHE A 171 19.03 -19.62 -26.08
N ARG A 172 19.52 -20.40 -25.11
CA ARG A 172 20.94 -20.46 -24.74
C ARG A 172 21.82 -20.96 -25.89
N LYS A 173 21.35 -21.91 -26.70
CA LYS A 173 22.11 -22.40 -27.87
C LYS A 173 22.29 -21.33 -28.94
N GLU A 174 21.28 -20.48 -29.12
CA GLU A 174 21.26 -19.40 -30.10
C GLU A 174 22.06 -18.16 -29.62
N SER A 175 22.23 -18.00 -28.31
CA SER A 175 22.99 -16.92 -27.70
C SER A 175 24.47 -17.27 -27.62
N LYS A 176 25.32 -16.55 -28.38
CA LYS A 176 26.78 -16.73 -28.38
C LYS A 176 27.48 -15.39 -28.31
N GLY A 177 28.59 -15.32 -27.60
CA GLY A 177 29.37 -14.11 -27.42
C GLY A 177 30.49 -14.27 -26.38
N SER A 178 31.27 -13.21 -26.23
CA SER A 178 32.24 -13.03 -25.15
C SER A 178 31.57 -12.49 -23.89
N LEU A 179 32.31 -12.49 -22.78
CA LEU A 179 31.83 -11.89 -21.53
C LEU A 179 31.55 -10.37 -21.67
N ASN A 180 32.30 -9.66 -22.52
CA ASN A 180 32.05 -8.24 -22.81
C ASN A 180 30.76 -8.04 -23.60
N ASP A 181 30.41 -8.97 -24.49
CA ASP A 181 29.10 -8.95 -25.17
C ASP A 181 27.97 -9.16 -24.15
N ALA A 182 28.18 -10.06 -23.16
CA ALA A 182 27.22 -10.27 -22.07
C ALA A 182 27.01 -8.99 -21.24
N LEU A 183 28.09 -8.28 -20.88
CA LEU A 183 27.99 -7.00 -20.18
C LEU A 183 27.25 -5.95 -21.03
N ALA A 184 27.56 -5.84 -22.32
CA ALA A 184 26.87 -4.91 -23.23
C ALA A 184 25.36 -5.21 -23.33
N HIS A 185 24.95 -6.48 -23.32
CA HIS A 185 23.54 -6.87 -23.25
C HIS A 185 22.90 -6.49 -21.90
N ALA A 186 23.59 -6.74 -20.78
CA ALA A 186 23.08 -6.38 -19.46
C ALA A 186 22.91 -4.86 -19.28
N LEU A 187 23.84 -4.05 -19.76
CA LEU A 187 23.76 -2.58 -19.70
C LEU A 187 22.53 -2.02 -20.46
N ARG A 188 21.97 -2.79 -21.40
CA ARG A 188 20.75 -2.45 -22.17
C ARG A 188 19.47 -3.10 -21.63
N GLY A 189 19.56 -3.88 -20.55
CA GLY A 189 18.43 -4.58 -19.95
C GLY A 189 18.11 -5.96 -20.55
N GLU A 190 18.96 -6.49 -21.44
CA GLU A 190 18.81 -7.83 -22.03
C GLU A 190 19.40 -8.92 -21.12
N PHE A 191 18.85 -9.07 -19.90
CA PHE A 191 19.46 -9.91 -18.86
C PHE A 191 19.42 -11.41 -19.15
N ASP A 192 18.41 -11.92 -19.87
CA ASP A 192 18.36 -13.33 -20.27
C ASP A 192 19.49 -13.67 -21.26
N LYS A 193 19.72 -12.82 -22.25
CA LYS A 193 20.80 -12.97 -23.23
C LYS A 193 22.17 -12.81 -22.57
N ALA A 194 22.32 -11.83 -21.68
CA ALA A 194 23.53 -11.65 -20.88
C ALA A 194 23.83 -12.91 -20.04
N CYS A 195 22.81 -13.48 -19.38
CA CYS A 195 22.93 -14.73 -18.64
C CYS A 195 23.39 -15.89 -19.53
N ALA A 196 22.72 -16.08 -20.68
CA ALA A 196 23.00 -17.17 -21.60
C ALA A 196 24.45 -17.15 -22.12
N ILE A 197 24.95 -15.96 -22.48
CA ILE A 197 26.34 -15.77 -22.93
C ILE A 197 27.32 -15.99 -21.76
N ALA A 198 27.05 -15.40 -20.60
CA ALA A 198 27.96 -15.50 -19.45
C ALA A 198 28.12 -16.94 -18.92
N LEU A 199 27.07 -17.78 -19.00
CA LEU A 199 27.13 -19.20 -18.61
C LEU A 199 28.08 -20.05 -19.45
N ASP A 200 28.41 -19.62 -20.67
CA ASP A 200 29.35 -20.31 -21.57
C ASP A 200 30.80 -19.84 -21.38
N ASN A 201 31.04 -18.83 -20.53
CA ASN A 201 32.36 -18.27 -20.26
C ASN A 201 32.94 -18.83 -18.95
N GLU A 202 34.25 -19.07 -18.92
CA GLU A 202 34.96 -19.55 -17.73
C GLU A 202 35.32 -18.39 -16.79
N GLY A 203 35.37 -18.68 -15.48
CA GLY A 203 35.80 -17.73 -14.46
C GLY A 203 34.74 -17.46 -13.38
N VAL A 204 35.20 -17.08 -12.19
CA VAL A 204 34.33 -16.87 -11.03
C VAL A 204 33.41 -15.66 -11.24
N VAL A 205 33.94 -14.56 -11.78
CA VAL A 205 33.15 -13.35 -12.11
C VAL A 205 32.07 -13.66 -13.14
N ALA A 206 32.41 -14.39 -14.21
CA ALA A 206 31.44 -14.82 -15.23
C ALA A 206 30.29 -15.64 -14.61
N GLY A 207 30.62 -16.60 -13.74
CA GLY A 207 29.63 -17.41 -13.04
C GLY A 207 28.73 -16.59 -12.11
N ILE A 208 29.30 -15.70 -11.29
CA ILE A 208 28.56 -14.76 -10.42
C ILE A 208 27.63 -13.87 -11.23
N PHE A 209 28.16 -13.24 -12.28
CA PHE A 209 27.42 -12.36 -13.17
C PHE A 209 26.27 -13.11 -13.86
N SER A 210 26.52 -14.32 -14.37
CA SER A 210 25.50 -15.15 -15.00
C SER A 210 24.34 -15.49 -14.06
N ILE A 211 24.62 -15.77 -12.78
CA ILE A 211 23.58 -16.05 -11.78
C ILE A 211 22.73 -14.81 -11.54
N LYS A 212 23.35 -13.63 -11.37
CA LYS A 212 22.60 -12.39 -11.16
C LYS A 212 21.76 -12.00 -12.38
N MET A 213 22.31 -12.12 -13.59
CA MET A 213 21.56 -11.89 -14.82
C MET A 213 20.38 -12.87 -14.94
N GLY A 214 20.57 -14.14 -14.57
CA GLY A 214 19.49 -15.11 -14.50
C GLY A 214 18.41 -14.75 -13.47
N ALA A 215 18.81 -14.25 -12.29
CA ALA A 215 17.87 -13.77 -11.29
C ALA A 215 17.07 -12.53 -11.76
N LEU A 216 17.72 -11.61 -12.50
CA LEU A 216 17.04 -10.46 -13.11
C LEU A 216 16.13 -10.88 -14.26
N ALA A 217 16.53 -11.85 -15.09
CA ALA A 217 15.66 -12.43 -16.13
C ALA A 217 14.44 -13.11 -15.52
N HIS A 218 14.63 -13.80 -14.38
CA HIS A 218 13.52 -14.27 -13.58
C HIS A 218 12.64 -13.09 -13.18
N SER A 219 13.21 -11.92 -12.80
CA SER A 219 12.55 -10.67 -12.34
C SER A 219 11.72 -9.90 -13.38
N MET A 220 11.80 -10.26 -14.66
CA MET A 220 11.18 -9.51 -15.75
C MET A 220 10.14 -10.34 -16.53
N THR A 221 9.14 -9.67 -17.08
CA THR A 221 8.23 -10.27 -18.06
C THR A 221 8.92 -10.50 -19.39
N LYS A 222 8.41 -11.41 -20.21
CA LYS A 222 8.88 -11.76 -21.57
C LYS A 222 10.33 -12.26 -21.70
N ALA A 223 11.21 -11.98 -20.74
CA ALA A 223 12.54 -12.54 -20.60
C ALA A 223 12.46 -14.06 -20.44
N ILE A 224 13.40 -14.78 -21.05
CA ILE A 224 13.49 -16.24 -20.98
C ILE A 224 14.54 -16.61 -19.92
N PRO A 225 14.14 -16.94 -18.68
CA PRO A 225 15.11 -17.17 -17.62
C PRO A 225 15.76 -18.57 -17.72
N PRO A 226 16.96 -18.76 -17.15
CA PRO A 226 17.50 -20.09 -16.87
C PRO A 226 16.62 -20.84 -15.88
N THR A 227 16.65 -22.18 -15.94
CA THR A 227 15.98 -23.00 -14.92
C THR A 227 16.64 -22.83 -13.55
N LEU A 228 15.86 -22.98 -12.47
CA LEU A 228 16.42 -22.94 -11.11
C LEU A 228 17.49 -24.04 -10.89
N ALA A 229 17.31 -25.20 -11.52
CA ALA A 229 18.29 -26.30 -11.46
C ALA A 229 19.65 -25.91 -12.07
N GLU A 230 19.64 -25.14 -13.16
CA GLU A 230 20.87 -24.66 -13.79
C GLU A 230 21.55 -23.58 -12.97
N LEU A 231 20.79 -22.62 -12.43
CA LEU A 231 21.34 -21.61 -11.51
C LEU A 231 22.00 -22.26 -10.28
N ARG A 232 21.36 -23.29 -9.69
CA ARG A 232 21.95 -24.07 -8.59
C ARG A 232 23.22 -24.78 -8.99
N LYS A 233 23.23 -25.41 -10.16
CA LYS A 233 24.42 -26.09 -10.68
C LYS A 233 25.57 -25.12 -10.84
N THR A 234 25.34 -23.95 -11.45
CA THR A 234 26.35 -22.91 -11.60
C THR A 234 26.85 -22.43 -10.24
N ALA A 235 25.94 -22.12 -9.30
CA ALA A 235 26.30 -21.67 -7.96
C ALA A 235 27.13 -22.70 -7.18
N ALA A 236 26.85 -24.00 -7.34
CA ALA A 236 27.60 -25.08 -6.70
C ALA A 236 29.01 -25.29 -7.26
N THR A 237 29.29 -24.78 -8.47
CA THR A 237 30.62 -24.87 -9.10
C THR A 237 31.54 -23.67 -8.81
N LEU A 238 31.01 -22.62 -8.17
CA LEU A 238 31.79 -21.44 -7.82
C LEU A 238 32.75 -21.73 -6.66
N SER A 239 33.95 -21.14 -6.72
CA SER A 239 34.92 -21.21 -5.61
C SER A 239 34.43 -20.42 -4.40
N ASP A 240 34.52 -21.02 -3.22
CA ASP A 240 34.21 -20.38 -1.93
C ASP A 240 35.22 -19.28 -1.56
N ASP A 241 36.35 -19.18 -2.27
CA ASP A 241 37.41 -18.20 -1.99
C ASP A 241 37.04 -16.76 -2.43
N HIS A 242 36.01 -16.60 -3.28
CA HIS A 242 35.61 -15.30 -3.79
C HIS A 242 34.54 -14.65 -2.91
N LEU A 243 34.71 -13.35 -2.59
CA LEU A 243 33.93 -12.60 -1.59
C LEU A 243 32.41 -12.59 -1.87
N PHE A 244 32.00 -12.73 -3.13
CA PHE A 244 30.59 -12.69 -3.54
C PHE A 244 29.95 -14.06 -3.81
N THR A 245 30.69 -15.17 -3.65
CA THR A 245 30.15 -16.52 -3.91
C THR A 245 29.00 -16.86 -2.97
N ASP A 246 29.11 -16.54 -1.69
CA ASP A 246 28.04 -16.79 -0.72
C ASP A 246 26.79 -15.97 -1.04
N PHE A 247 26.96 -14.72 -1.50
CA PHE A 247 25.84 -13.88 -1.92
C PHE A 247 25.06 -14.51 -3.07
N VAL A 248 25.72 -14.94 -4.14
CA VAL A 248 24.99 -15.53 -5.27
C VAL A 248 24.35 -16.88 -4.94
N LYS A 249 24.93 -17.68 -4.04
CA LYS A 249 24.30 -18.91 -3.54
C LYS A 249 22.99 -18.62 -2.80
N ILE A 250 23.02 -17.60 -1.92
CA ILE A 250 21.85 -17.13 -1.18
C ILE A 250 20.81 -16.49 -2.12
N LEU A 251 21.25 -15.77 -3.16
CA LEU A 251 20.38 -15.23 -4.21
C LEU A 251 19.62 -16.34 -4.94
N VAL A 252 20.28 -17.44 -5.34
CA VAL A 252 19.60 -18.58 -6.00
C VAL A 252 18.54 -19.18 -5.09
N GLY A 253 18.85 -19.37 -3.80
CA GLY A 253 17.88 -19.83 -2.82
C GLY A 253 16.71 -18.85 -2.63
N SER A 254 16.96 -17.55 -2.67
CA SER A 254 15.91 -16.52 -2.58
C SER A 254 14.99 -16.53 -3.80
N VAL A 255 15.53 -16.66 -5.03
CA VAL A 255 14.72 -16.77 -6.25
C VAL A 255 13.88 -18.06 -6.24
N ALA A 256 14.41 -19.14 -5.65
CA ALA A 256 13.68 -20.40 -5.48
C ALA A 256 12.64 -20.39 -4.35
N GLY A 257 12.58 -19.33 -3.53
CA GLY A 257 11.72 -19.26 -2.34
C GLY A 257 12.17 -20.14 -1.18
N GLU A 258 13.44 -20.54 -1.14
CA GLU A 258 14.02 -21.43 -0.13
C GLU A 258 14.77 -20.68 0.99
N VAL A 259 15.02 -19.39 0.76
CA VAL A 259 15.75 -18.51 1.68
C VAL A 259 14.79 -17.45 2.22
N ILE A 260 14.80 -17.27 3.54
CA ILE A 260 14.00 -16.23 4.19
C ILE A 260 14.54 -14.82 3.83
N PRO A 261 13.67 -13.81 3.68
CA PRO A 261 14.09 -12.47 3.30
C PRO A 261 15.16 -11.83 4.19
N ALA A 262 15.17 -12.17 5.49
CA ALA A 262 16.13 -11.65 6.46
C ALA A 262 17.57 -12.11 6.17
N ASP A 263 17.77 -13.37 5.80
CA ASP A 263 19.08 -13.92 5.47
C ASP A 263 19.64 -13.29 4.20
N TYR A 264 18.79 -13.13 3.18
CA TYR A 264 19.17 -12.40 1.96
C TYR A 264 19.57 -10.96 2.27
N SER A 265 18.78 -10.24 3.07
CA SER A 265 19.08 -8.86 3.47
C SER A 265 20.39 -8.72 4.25
N ARG A 266 20.72 -9.71 5.09
CA ARG A 266 21.99 -9.74 5.83
C ARG A 266 23.18 -9.87 4.86
N VAL A 267 23.15 -10.85 3.97
CA VAL A 267 24.24 -11.09 3.02
C VAL A 267 24.38 -9.98 1.99
N PHE A 268 23.27 -9.37 1.57
CA PHE A 268 23.26 -8.17 0.73
C PHE A 268 24.09 -7.05 1.38
N ARG A 269 23.82 -6.75 2.66
CA ARG A 269 24.52 -5.72 3.42
C ARG A 269 26.01 -6.03 3.61
N GLU A 270 26.33 -7.27 3.96
CA GLU A 270 27.73 -7.71 4.15
C GLU A 270 28.52 -7.55 2.83
N SER A 271 27.93 -7.95 1.71
CA SER A 271 28.53 -7.85 0.38
C SER A 271 28.85 -6.41 -0.04
N MET A 272 28.01 -5.44 0.33
CA MET A 272 28.26 -4.03 0.02
C MET A 272 29.59 -3.52 0.61
N SER A 273 29.97 -4.01 1.80
CA SER A 273 31.22 -3.60 2.46
C SER A 273 32.49 -4.10 1.75
N HIS A 274 32.33 -5.06 0.83
CA HIS A 274 33.41 -5.67 0.06
C HIS A 274 33.47 -5.18 -1.40
N PHE A 275 32.50 -4.38 -1.85
CA PHE A 275 32.46 -3.89 -3.22
C PHE A 275 33.34 -2.67 -3.40
N GLU A 276 34.19 -2.69 -4.44
CA GLU A 276 35.06 -1.59 -4.82
C GLU A 276 34.49 -0.85 -6.04
N PHE A 277 34.48 0.48 -6.00
CA PHE A 277 33.95 1.32 -7.09
C PHE A 277 35.05 1.63 -8.11
N ILE A 278 35.44 0.61 -8.88
CA ILE A 278 36.46 0.71 -9.94
C ILE A 278 35.76 0.71 -11.30
N ASP A 279 36.23 1.57 -12.21
CA ASP A 279 35.67 1.68 -13.56
C ASP A 279 36.34 0.69 -14.54
N ASP A 280 36.02 -0.60 -14.37
CA ASP A 280 36.41 -1.67 -15.29
C ASP A 280 35.27 -2.69 -15.52
N ASP A 281 35.43 -3.55 -16.52
CA ASP A 281 34.39 -4.51 -16.91
C ASP A 281 34.02 -5.49 -15.77
N ASP A 282 34.98 -5.91 -14.95
CA ASP A 282 34.76 -6.86 -13.85
C ASP A 282 33.91 -6.22 -12.74
N HIS A 283 34.24 -5.00 -12.34
CA HIS A 283 33.49 -4.26 -11.32
C HIS A 283 32.13 -3.79 -11.83
N LEU A 284 32.00 -3.50 -13.13
CA LEU A 284 30.69 -3.28 -13.75
C LEU A 284 29.84 -4.55 -13.78
N MET A 285 30.42 -5.74 -13.92
CA MET A 285 29.66 -7.00 -13.79
C MET A 285 29.26 -7.28 -12.35
N LEU A 286 30.19 -7.10 -11.40
CA LEU A 286 29.91 -7.29 -9.97
C LEU A 286 28.90 -6.26 -9.43
N GLY A 287 28.92 -5.02 -9.93
CA GLY A 287 27.97 -3.97 -9.56
C GLY A 287 26.52 -4.36 -9.86
N PHE A 288 26.27 -5.22 -10.85
CA PHE A 288 24.93 -5.74 -11.11
C PHE A 288 24.34 -6.55 -9.97
N LEU A 289 25.16 -7.13 -9.07
CA LEU A 289 24.67 -7.82 -7.87
C LEU A 289 23.74 -6.94 -7.03
N PHE A 290 23.99 -5.63 -7.04
CA PHE A 290 23.27 -4.63 -6.27
C PHE A 290 22.12 -3.95 -7.04
N LEU A 291 21.83 -4.38 -8.27
CA LEU A 291 20.59 -3.99 -8.96
C LEU A 291 19.41 -4.73 -8.29
N ASP A 292 18.96 -4.19 -7.15
CA ASP A 292 17.95 -4.74 -6.25
C ASP A 292 17.25 -3.57 -5.53
N PRO A 293 15.93 -3.62 -5.29
CA PRO A 293 15.22 -2.56 -4.58
C PRO A 293 15.80 -2.18 -3.22
N ARG A 294 16.49 -3.09 -2.53
CA ARG A 294 17.10 -2.83 -1.21
C ARG A 294 18.28 -1.85 -1.25
N VAL A 295 18.85 -1.58 -2.43
CA VAL A 295 20.02 -0.70 -2.55
C VAL A 295 19.74 0.72 -2.05
N VAL A 296 18.50 1.18 -2.18
CA VAL A 296 18.07 2.53 -1.79
C VAL A 296 17.99 2.73 -0.27
N ASP A 297 17.96 1.63 0.50
CA ASP A 297 18.06 1.70 1.97
C ASP A 297 19.47 2.15 2.41
N TYR A 298 20.41 2.26 1.46
CA TYR A 298 21.80 2.68 1.67
C TYR A 298 22.16 3.84 0.71
N PRO A 299 21.75 5.08 1.03
CA PRO A 299 21.84 6.23 0.11
C PRO A 299 23.24 6.46 -0.47
N GLU A 300 24.28 6.50 0.38
CA GLU A 300 25.67 6.75 -0.04
C GLU A 300 26.18 5.69 -1.04
N PHE A 301 25.81 4.42 -0.81
CA PHE A 301 26.18 3.33 -1.71
C PHE A 301 25.40 3.40 -3.03
N SER A 302 24.11 3.73 -2.97
CA SER A 302 23.28 3.90 -4.17
C SER A 302 23.76 5.07 -5.05
N GLU A 303 24.17 6.20 -4.45
CA GLU A 303 24.75 7.33 -5.17
C GLU A 303 26.06 6.94 -5.87
N SER A 304 26.93 6.21 -5.16
CA SER A 304 28.21 5.72 -5.71
C SER A 304 27.99 4.76 -6.90
N LEU A 305 26.95 3.91 -6.85
CA LEU A 305 26.57 3.06 -7.99
C LEU A 305 26.05 3.90 -9.17
N LEU A 306 25.21 4.91 -8.91
CA LEU A 306 24.74 5.80 -9.98
C LEU A 306 25.91 6.51 -10.67
N GLU A 307 26.92 6.96 -9.93
CA GLU A 307 28.13 7.54 -10.51
C GLU A 307 28.91 6.53 -11.35
N LEU A 308 29.05 5.28 -10.87
CA LEU A 308 29.74 4.21 -11.60
C LEU A 308 29.05 3.89 -12.95
N TYR A 309 27.72 3.85 -13.01
CA TYR A 309 26.98 3.49 -14.23
C TYR A 309 26.55 4.68 -15.10
N ARG A 310 26.78 5.92 -14.66
CA ARG A 310 26.40 7.13 -15.40
C ARG A 310 27.04 7.15 -16.79
N GLY A 311 26.20 7.28 -17.82
CA GLY A 311 26.63 7.25 -19.23
C GLY A 311 26.97 5.86 -19.77
N LYS A 312 26.84 4.79 -18.97
CA LYS A 312 27.11 3.40 -19.36
C LYS A 312 25.83 2.56 -19.46
N SER A 313 24.87 2.76 -18.56
CA SER A 313 23.57 2.09 -18.62
C SER A 313 22.45 3.00 -18.12
N GLU A 314 21.58 3.41 -19.04
CA GLU A 314 20.38 4.16 -18.69
C GLU A 314 19.39 3.28 -17.89
N VAL A 315 19.32 1.99 -18.22
CA VAL A 315 18.47 1.02 -17.50
C VAL A 315 18.86 0.91 -16.03
N TYR A 316 20.15 0.75 -15.74
CA TYR A 316 20.66 0.61 -14.39
C TYR A 316 20.37 1.86 -13.56
N CYS A 317 20.73 3.04 -14.09
CA CYS A 317 20.50 4.32 -13.42
C CYS A 317 19.01 4.56 -13.19
N SER A 318 18.18 4.40 -14.23
CA SER A 318 16.74 4.63 -14.15
C SER A 318 16.05 3.69 -13.18
N PHE A 319 16.55 2.46 -13.00
CA PHE A 319 16.00 1.53 -12.02
C PHE A 319 16.24 2.04 -10.59
N ILE A 320 17.48 2.41 -10.25
CA ILE A 320 17.80 2.93 -8.90
C ILE A 320 17.05 4.24 -8.63
N GLU A 321 17.11 5.19 -9.57
CA GLU A 321 16.42 6.47 -9.47
C GLU A 321 14.90 6.26 -9.29
N ALA A 322 14.29 5.36 -10.07
CA ALA A 322 12.87 5.11 -9.96
C ALA A 322 12.47 4.54 -8.59
N ILE A 323 13.28 3.67 -7.98
CA ILE A 323 13.00 3.13 -6.65
C ILE A 323 13.20 4.20 -5.58
N GLN A 324 14.25 5.04 -5.69
CA GLN A 324 14.47 6.16 -4.76
C GLN A 324 13.29 7.14 -4.79
N ASP A 325 12.88 7.58 -5.98
CA ASP A 325 11.72 8.43 -6.18
C ASP A 325 10.45 7.82 -5.58
N ARG A 326 10.24 6.52 -5.83
CA ARG A 326 9.08 5.81 -5.29
C ARG A 326 9.09 5.77 -3.77
N ASN A 327 10.22 5.45 -3.15
CA ASN A 327 10.33 5.47 -1.68
C ASN A 327 10.05 6.86 -1.11
N ASN A 328 10.50 7.92 -1.77
CA ASN A 328 10.21 9.30 -1.38
C ASN A 328 8.70 9.62 -1.47
N ILE A 329 8.02 9.15 -2.52
CA ILE A 329 6.57 9.30 -2.68
C ILE A 329 5.81 8.54 -1.57
N PHE A 330 6.15 7.28 -1.33
CA PHE A 330 5.46 6.42 -0.36
C PHE A 330 5.70 6.85 1.09
N ALA A 331 6.87 7.42 1.40
CA ALA A 331 7.14 7.99 2.72
C ALA A 331 6.17 9.12 3.09
N LYS A 332 5.60 9.78 2.07
CA LYS A 332 4.70 10.93 2.21
C LYS A 332 3.21 10.56 2.11
N LEU A 333 2.87 9.56 1.31
CA LEU A 333 1.51 9.14 0.90
C LEU A 333 0.44 9.25 2.01
N TYR A 334 0.65 8.63 3.17
CA TYR A 334 -0.35 8.53 4.24
C TYR A 334 -0.24 9.60 5.33
N SER A 335 0.51 10.68 5.07
CA SER A 335 0.80 11.70 6.09
C SER A 335 0.67 13.15 5.61
N ILE A 336 0.52 13.37 4.31
CA ILE A 336 0.38 14.70 3.72
C ILE A 336 -1.06 15.20 3.82
N THR A 337 -1.18 16.49 4.15
CA THR A 337 -2.43 17.23 4.27
C THR A 337 -2.40 18.56 3.49
N SER A 338 -1.32 18.81 2.72
CA SER A 338 -1.14 19.99 1.89
C SER A 338 -0.57 19.66 0.51
N TYR A 339 -1.06 20.35 -0.51
CA TYR A 339 -0.62 20.17 -1.90
C TYR A 339 0.89 20.45 -2.08
N ASP A 340 1.44 21.38 -1.30
CA ASP A 340 2.86 21.75 -1.36
C ASP A 340 3.80 20.56 -1.09
N GLY A 341 3.33 19.51 -0.40
CA GLY A 341 4.16 18.33 -0.11
C GLY A 341 4.51 17.44 -1.32
N PHE A 342 3.79 17.60 -2.45
CA PHE A 342 4.02 16.87 -3.72
C PHE A 342 4.21 17.80 -4.93
N LYS A 343 4.19 19.11 -4.72
CA LYS A 343 4.20 20.10 -5.82
C LYS A 343 5.48 20.02 -6.66
N GLU A 344 6.61 19.75 -6.03
CA GLU A 344 7.90 19.61 -6.71
C GLU A 344 7.92 18.36 -7.58
N GLU A 345 7.56 17.19 -7.02
CA GLU A 345 7.51 15.92 -7.72
C GLU A 345 6.51 15.96 -8.89
N LEU A 346 5.30 16.46 -8.65
CA LEU A 346 4.28 16.59 -9.70
C LEU A 346 4.76 17.52 -10.81
N GLY A 347 5.41 18.64 -10.46
CA GLY A 347 5.96 19.58 -11.44
C GLY A 347 7.04 18.94 -12.33
N LEU A 348 7.93 18.14 -11.73
CA LEU A 348 8.97 17.40 -12.45
C LEU A 348 8.35 16.41 -13.45
N TYR A 349 7.42 15.57 -13.00
CA TYR A 349 6.81 14.57 -13.89
C TYR A 349 5.89 15.19 -14.95
N LYS A 350 5.10 16.23 -14.63
CA LYS A 350 4.29 16.97 -15.63
C LYS A 350 5.16 17.60 -16.72
N ALA A 351 6.38 18.03 -16.41
CA ALA A 351 7.31 18.55 -17.42
C ALA A 351 7.88 17.46 -18.34
N GLN A 352 7.96 16.21 -17.87
CA GLN A 352 8.59 15.10 -18.59
C GLN A 352 7.57 14.14 -19.25
N ILE A 353 6.29 14.18 -18.86
CA ILE A 353 5.30 13.17 -19.25
C ILE A 353 5.15 13.02 -20.76
N SER A 354 5.13 14.12 -21.52
CA SER A 354 5.03 14.06 -22.98
C SER A 354 6.18 13.27 -23.62
N ASN A 355 7.39 13.36 -23.07
CA ASN A 355 8.55 12.60 -23.54
C ASN A 355 8.40 11.12 -23.16
N ILE A 356 7.99 10.83 -21.92
CA ILE A 356 7.76 9.45 -21.45
C ILE A 356 6.73 8.75 -22.35
N LEU A 357 5.58 9.40 -22.59
CA LEU A 357 4.52 8.86 -23.43
C LEU A 357 4.93 8.74 -24.90
N GLY A 358 5.74 9.68 -25.40
CA GLY A 358 6.36 9.60 -26.73
C GLY A 358 7.26 8.38 -26.88
N SER A 359 8.12 8.12 -25.89
CA SER A 359 8.96 6.92 -25.83
C SER A 359 8.14 5.64 -25.83
N ILE A 360 7.05 5.58 -25.05
CA ILE A 360 6.16 4.43 -25.03
C ILE A 360 5.52 4.22 -26.41
N THR A 361 5.00 5.29 -27.02
CA THR A 361 4.37 5.22 -28.35
C THR A 361 5.33 4.69 -29.41
N TRP A 362 6.60 5.09 -29.36
CA TRP A 362 7.63 4.58 -30.26
C TRP A 362 7.83 3.09 -30.08
N VAL A 363 7.86 2.61 -28.84
CA VAL A 363 8.15 1.19 -28.58
C VAL A 363 6.92 0.28 -28.69
N THR A 364 5.72 0.83 -28.79
CA THR A 364 4.47 0.08 -29.02
C THR A 364 4.00 0.11 -30.47
N ASN A 365 4.56 0.99 -31.32
CA ASN A 365 4.23 1.07 -32.74
C ASN A 365 5.13 0.12 -33.53
N GLU A 366 4.54 -0.84 -34.27
CA GLU A 366 5.29 -1.86 -35.02
C GLU A 366 6.27 -1.29 -36.05
N GLU A 367 5.91 -0.21 -36.74
CA GLU A 367 6.77 0.41 -37.77
C GLU A 367 8.01 1.06 -37.14
N LEU A 368 7.83 1.79 -36.04
CA LEU A 368 8.91 2.47 -35.31
C LEU A 368 9.78 1.47 -34.53
N MET A 369 9.17 0.42 -34.00
CA MET A 369 9.89 -0.62 -33.26
C MET A 369 10.93 -1.33 -34.10
N TRP A 370 10.66 -1.57 -35.37
CA TRP A 370 11.64 -2.16 -36.26
C TRP A 370 12.90 -1.28 -36.42
N GLU A 371 12.75 0.05 -36.42
CA GLU A 371 13.89 0.97 -36.46
C GLU A 371 14.67 0.91 -35.14
N LEU A 372 13.98 0.92 -34.00
CA LEU A 372 14.61 0.83 -32.68
C LEU A 372 15.30 -0.52 -32.43
N GLN A 373 14.80 -1.60 -33.02
CA GLN A 373 15.44 -2.92 -32.96
C GLN A 373 16.76 -2.94 -33.73
N LYS A 374 16.86 -2.21 -34.86
CA LYS A 374 18.14 -2.07 -35.58
C LYS A 374 19.17 -1.27 -34.80
N GLU A 375 18.71 -0.29 -34.04
CA GLU A 375 19.58 0.50 -33.16
C GLU A 375 19.82 -0.19 -31.80
N GLU A 376 19.20 -1.35 -31.56
CA GLU A 376 19.28 -2.10 -30.31
C GLU A 376 18.91 -1.26 -29.07
N LYS A 377 17.93 -0.34 -29.23
CA LYS A 377 17.48 0.61 -28.20
C LYS A 377 16.06 0.39 -27.69
N GLY A 378 15.26 -0.41 -28.39
CA GLY A 378 13.84 -0.59 -28.05
C GLY A 378 13.60 -1.06 -26.62
N ILE A 379 14.45 -1.98 -26.12
CA ILE A 379 14.35 -2.53 -24.75
C ILE A 379 14.74 -1.47 -23.71
N GLU A 380 15.88 -0.79 -23.89
CA GLU A 380 16.34 0.27 -22.99
C GLU A 380 15.28 1.38 -22.84
N ILE A 381 14.73 1.86 -23.96
CA ILE A 381 13.71 2.91 -24.00
C ILE A 381 12.43 2.43 -23.29
N GLY A 382 11.97 1.22 -23.61
CA GLY A 382 10.73 0.68 -23.03
C GLY A 382 10.82 0.46 -21.52
N ILE A 383 11.92 -0.12 -21.04
CA ILE A 383 12.16 -0.30 -19.59
C ILE A 383 12.20 1.06 -18.89
N THR A 384 13.02 1.99 -19.39
CA THR A 384 13.20 3.31 -18.77
C THR A 384 11.90 4.11 -18.74
N ALA A 385 11.16 4.13 -19.86
CA ALA A 385 9.88 4.82 -19.93
C ALA A 385 8.84 4.19 -18.99
N SER A 386 8.82 2.86 -18.85
CA SER A 386 7.92 2.18 -17.92
C SER A 386 8.23 2.51 -16.46
N LEU A 387 9.51 2.57 -16.08
CA LEU A 387 9.97 2.93 -14.73
C LEU A 387 9.62 4.38 -14.36
N ARG A 388 9.69 5.30 -15.32
CA ARG A 388 9.28 6.71 -15.10
C ARG A 388 7.76 6.86 -15.07
N LEU A 389 7.04 6.16 -15.94
CA LEU A 389 5.57 6.21 -15.98
C LEU A 389 4.95 5.69 -14.67
N GLN A 390 5.46 4.59 -14.10
CA GLN A 390 4.92 4.07 -12.84
C GLN A 390 5.02 5.08 -11.69
N ASN A 391 6.09 5.89 -11.63
CA ASN A 391 6.28 6.87 -10.58
C ASN A 391 5.36 8.05 -10.76
N TYR A 392 5.16 8.48 -12.01
CA TYR A 392 4.15 9.50 -12.28
C TYR A 392 2.75 9.05 -11.85
N ILE A 393 2.37 7.82 -12.20
CA ILE A 393 1.10 7.22 -11.76
C ILE A 393 1.03 7.18 -10.22
N ALA A 394 2.12 6.81 -9.54
CA ALA A 394 2.18 6.79 -8.08
C ALA A 394 2.01 8.18 -7.45
N VAL A 395 2.60 9.24 -8.03
CA VAL A 395 2.42 10.63 -7.57
C VAL A 395 0.95 11.06 -7.71
N LEU A 396 0.33 10.78 -8.86
CA LEU A 396 -1.07 11.13 -9.09
C LEU A 396 -1.99 10.44 -8.08
N ILE A 397 -1.78 9.15 -7.83
CA ILE A 397 -2.57 8.39 -6.85
C ILE A 397 -2.31 8.86 -5.42
N ALA A 398 -1.06 9.21 -5.09
CA ALA A 398 -0.75 9.76 -3.79
C ALA A 398 -1.51 11.06 -3.50
N LEU A 399 -1.67 11.90 -4.52
CA LEU A 399 -2.46 13.11 -4.43
C LEU A 399 -3.97 12.83 -4.31
N THR A 400 -4.51 11.81 -5.00
CA THR A 400 -5.94 11.47 -4.93
C THR A 400 -6.35 10.87 -3.58
N GLU A 401 -5.47 10.06 -2.98
CA GLU A 401 -5.68 9.48 -1.64
C GLU A 401 -5.52 10.52 -0.52
N SER A 402 -4.76 11.60 -0.77
CA SER A 402 -4.60 12.69 0.18
C SER A 402 -5.82 13.65 0.19
N PRO A 403 -6.06 14.39 1.30
CA PRO A 403 -7.19 15.29 1.43
C PRO A 403 -6.93 16.64 0.74
N VAL A 404 -5.99 16.74 -0.21
CA VAL A 404 -5.52 18.03 -0.74
C VAL A 404 -6.26 18.50 -1.99
N LEU A 405 -6.89 17.57 -2.72
CA LEU A 405 -7.57 17.83 -3.99
C LEU A 405 -9.07 18.05 -3.76
N SER A 406 -9.65 19.01 -4.46
CA SER A 406 -11.11 19.07 -4.59
C SER A 406 -11.65 17.85 -5.37
N ILE A 407 -12.97 17.61 -5.29
CA ILE A 407 -13.62 16.48 -6.00
C ILE A 407 -13.38 16.55 -7.52
N GLY A 408 -13.37 17.77 -8.08
CA GLY A 408 -13.14 17.98 -9.52
C GLY A 408 -11.71 17.60 -9.93
N GLU A 409 -10.71 18.14 -9.23
CA GLU A 409 -9.29 17.84 -9.47
C GLU A 409 -8.99 16.35 -9.27
N ARG A 410 -9.54 15.75 -8.21
CA ARG A 410 -9.43 14.30 -7.96
C ARG A 410 -9.96 13.51 -9.13
N LYS A 411 -11.14 13.85 -9.65
CA LYS A 411 -11.73 13.18 -10.82
C LYS A 411 -10.79 13.27 -12.04
N GLU A 412 -10.24 14.45 -12.32
CA GLU A 412 -9.32 14.66 -13.44
C GLU A 412 -8.06 13.80 -13.32
N PHE A 413 -7.47 13.71 -12.12
CA PHE A 413 -6.26 12.92 -11.88
C PHE A 413 -6.55 11.42 -11.99
N LEU A 414 -7.68 10.95 -11.49
CA LEU A 414 -8.11 9.56 -11.63
C LEU A 414 -8.35 9.20 -13.11
N GLU A 415 -9.00 10.08 -13.87
CA GLU A 415 -9.19 9.88 -15.32
C GLU A 415 -7.85 9.86 -16.06
N GLU A 416 -6.89 10.70 -15.64
CA GLU A 416 -5.53 10.68 -16.17
C GLU A 416 -4.83 9.35 -15.88
N VAL A 417 -4.85 8.83 -14.64
CA VAL A 417 -4.25 7.54 -14.30
C VAL A 417 -4.86 6.39 -15.10
N LEU A 418 -6.20 6.33 -15.18
CA LEU A 418 -6.90 5.31 -15.96
C LEU A 418 -6.59 5.39 -17.46
N MET A 419 -6.40 6.60 -17.99
CA MET A 419 -6.00 6.83 -19.37
C MET A 419 -4.53 6.41 -19.62
N LEU A 420 -3.61 6.77 -18.73
CA LEU A 420 -2.20 6.36 -18.80
C LEU A 420 -2.07 4.83 -18.82
N TYR A 421 -2.85 4.13 -17.99
CA TYR A 421 -2.90 2.67 -18.01
C TYR A 421 -3.45 2.15 -19.34
N ARG A 422 -4.66 2.57 -19.72
CA ARG A 422 -5.38 2.04 -20.89
C ARG A 422 -4.64 2.28 -22.20
N ASP A 423 -4.15 3.50 -22.40
CA ASP A 423 -3.66 3.96 -23.71
C ASP A 423 -2.16 3.71 -23.88
N TYR A 424 -1.40 3.60 -22.79
CA TYR A 424 0.07 3.48 -22.86
C TYR A 424 0.59 2.22 -22.17
N PHE A 425 0.31 2.02 -20.88
CA PHE A 425 0.91 0.92 -20.14
C PHE A 425 0.39 -0.45 -20.61
N ARG A 426 -0.91 -0.58 -20.88
CA ARG A 426 -1.50 -1.81 -21.41
C ARG A 426 -0.90 -2.19 -22.77
N ALA A 427 -0.62 -1.21 -23.62
CA ALA A 427 0.05 -1.44 -24.89
C ALA A 427 1.47 -2.01 -24.67
N LEU A 428 2.26 -1.45 -23.72
CA LEU A 428 3.57 -1.99 -23.37
C LEU A 428 3.52 -3.46 -22.95
N MET A 429 2.55 -3.86 -22.12
CA MET A 429 2.41 -5.24 -21.64
C MET A 429 2.20 -6.25 -22.79
N THR A 430 1.59 -5.80 -23.90
CA THR A 430 1.36 -6.65 -25.08
C THR A 430 2.57 -6.76 -26.01
N THR A 431 3.61 -5.95 -25.80
CA THR A 431 4.85 -6.01 -26.60
C THR A 431 5.80 -7.12 -26.11
N ASN A 432 6.86 -7.37 -26.87
CA ASN A 432 7.96 -8.26 -26.45
C ASN A 432 9.01 -7.55 -25.57
N ILE A 433 8.73 -6.34 -25.08
CA ILE A 433 9.67 -5.60 -24.24
C ILE A 433 9.59 -6.17 -22.82
N PRO A 434 10.73 -6.59 -22.23
CA PRO A 434 10.71 -7.08 -20.86
C PRO A 434 10.45 -5.92 -19.90
N LEU A 435 9.52 -6.11 -18.96
CA LEU A 435 9.20 -5.15 -17.91
C LEU A 435 9.60 -5.75 -16.57
N PHE A 436 10.15 -4.94 -15.66
CA PHE A 436 10.36 -5.38 -14.29
C PHE A 436 9.02 -5.72 -13.64
N ALA A 437 8.94 -6.87 -12.99
CA ALA A 437 7.73 -7.26 -12.25
C ALA A 437 7.39 -6.26 -11.13
N TYR A 438 8.40 -5.59 -10.57
CA TYR A 438 8.22 -4.45 -9.66
C TYR A 438 7.38 -3.33 -10.29
N THR A 439 7.69 -2.97 -11.54
CA THR A 439 6.95 -1.93 -12.29
C THR A 439 5.50 -2.34 -12.53
N LEU A 440 5.26 -3.60 -12.90
CA LEU A 440 3.90 -4.11 -13.09
C LEU A 440 3.09 -4.09 -11.79
N ASP A 441 3.66 -4.63 -10.71
CA ASP A 441 3.01 -4.66 -9.40
C ASP A 441 2.65 -3.24 -8.93
N SER A 442 3.61 -2.33 -9.05
CA SER A 442 3.45 -0.91 -8.77
C SER A 442 2.31 -0.25 -9.55
N VAL A 443 2.24 -0.47 -10.88
CA VAL A 443 1.17 0.11 -11.71
C VAL A 443 -0.18 -0.54 -11.40
N PHE A 444 -0.23 -1.87 -11.24
CA PHE A 444 -1.48 -2.57 -10.91
C PHE A 444 -2.07 -2.12 -9.56
N GLN A 445 -1.23 -1.91 -8.54
CA GLN A 445 -1.67 -1.37 -7.26
C GLN A 445 -2.29 0.02 -7.41
N SER A 446 -1.54 0.95 -8.02
CA SER A 446 -1.99 2.33 -8.21
C SER A 446 -3.25 2.43 -9.08
N VAL A 447 -3.34 1.66 -10.16
CA VAL A 447 -4.52 1.63 -11.04
C VAL A 447 -5.70 0.96 -10.34
N GLY A 448 -5.47 -0.03 -9.48
CA GLY A 448 -6.51 -0.64 -8.65
C GLY A 448 -7.18 0.37 -7.71
N VAL A 449 -6.37 1.20 -7.03
CA VAL A 449 -6.86 2.34 -6.22
C VAL A 449 -7.62 3.33 -7.10
N ALA A 450 -7.08 3.66 -8.29
CA ALA A 450 -7.74 4.58 -9.22
C ALA A 450 -9.15 4.11 -9.63
N HIS A 451 -9.28 2.81 -9.94
CA HIS A 451 -10.57 2.19 -10.23
C HIS A 451 -11.52 2.29 -9.04
N ALA A 452 -11.04 2.02 -7.83
CA ALA A 452 -11.86 2.06 -6.64
C ALA A 452 -12.36 3.48 -6.32
N GLU A 453 -11.48 4.47 -6.35
CA GLU A 453 -11.85 5.86 -6.12
C GLU A 453 -12.83 6.41 -7.17
N TYR A 454 -12.59 6.11 -8.45
CA TYR A 454 -13.45 6.60 -9.54
C TYR A 454 -14.87 6.02 -9.47
N TYR A 455 -15.04 4.81 -8.92
CA TYR A 455 -16.36 4.25 -8.62
C TYR A 455 -17.16 5.16 -7.67
N PHE A 456 -16.52 5.72 -6.65
CA PHE A 456 -17.16 6.64 -5.70
C PHE A 456 -17.51 8.01 -6.32
N LEU A 457 -16.97 8.35 -7.49
CA LEU A 457 -17.29 9.58 -8.23
C LEU A 457 -18.32 9.37 -9.34
N SER A 458 -18.39 8.18 -9.94
CA SER A 458 -19.28 7.87 -11.06
C SER A 458 -20.73 7.55 -10.63
N THR A 459 -21.70 7.82 -11.52
CA THR A 459 -23.15 7.55 -11.34
C THR A 459 -23.75 6.89 -12.59
N GLY A 460 -24.94 6.30 -12.43
CA GLY A 460 -25.74 5.78 -13.53
C GLY A 460 -24.97 4.85 -14.48
N ASP A 461 -25.14 5.08 -15.79
CA ASP A 461 -24.50 4.29 -16.84
C ASP A 461 -22.97 4.42 -16.83
N ALA A 462 -22.42 5.57 -16.44
CA ALA A 462 -20.98 5.77 -16.35
C ALA A 462 -20.36 4.86 -15.28
N ARG A 463 -21.04 4.66 -14.14
CA ARG A 463 -20.61 3.71 -13.11
C ARG A 463 -20.64 2.27 -13.62
N ASN A 464 -21.71 1.89 -14.32
CA ASN A 464 -21.83 0.52 -14.87
C ASN A 464 -20.74 0.23 -15.92
N GLN A 465 -20.42 1.21 -16.78
CA GLN A 465 -19.30 1.09 -17.72
C GLN A 465 -17.96 0.99 -16.99
N HIS A 466 -17.77 1.76 -15.91
CA HIS A 466 -16.56 1.72 -15.10
C HIS A 466 -16.36 0.37 -14.41
N ILE A 467 -17.42 -0.26 -13.90
CA ILE A 467 -17.37 -1.60 -13.32
C ILE A 467 -16.89 -2.63 -14.36
N ARG A 468 -17.40 -2.57 -15.61
CA ARG A 468 -16.91 -3.46 -16.67
C ARG A 468 -15.43 -3.28 -16.96
N ARG A 469 -14.95 -2.03 -17.02
CA ARG A 469 -13.51 -1.72 -17.18
C ARG A 469 -12.68 -2.23 -15.99
N THR A 470 -13.23 -2.19 -14.78
CA THR A 470 -12.57 -2.72 -13.58
C THR A 470 -12.43 -4.25 -13.68
N ILE A 471 -13.44 -4.95 -14.21
CA ILE A 471 -13.38 -6.39 -14.46
C ILE A 471 -12.36 -6.71 -15.57
N GLU A 472 -12.33 -5.93 -16.65
CA GLU A 472 -11.31 -6.04 -17.72
C GLU A 472 -9.89 -5.87 -17.16
N PHE A 473 -9.68 -4.90 -16.27
CA PHE A 473 -8.40 -4.67 -15.60
C PHE A 473 -7.96 -5.88 -14.76
N LEU A 474 -8.86 -6.52 -14.00
CA LEU A 474 -8.54 -7.78 -13.32
C LEU A 474 -8.17 -8.90 -14.31
N GLY A 475 -8.79 -8.89 -15.50
CA GLY A 475 -8.45 -9.77 -16.62
C GLY A 475 -7.00 -9.60 -17.06
N ASP A 476 -6.57 -8.36 -17.31
CA ASP A 476 -5.20 -8.06 -17.73
C ASP A 476 -4.16 -8.59 -16.70
N ILE A 477 -4.45 -8.48 -15.40
CA ILE A 477 -3.56 -9.00 -14.33
C ILE A 477 -3.47 -10.52 -14.39
N TYR A 478 -4.61 -11.21 -14.47
CA TYR A 478 -4.65 -12.67 -14.51
C TYR A 478 -3.97 -13.21 -15.78
N GLU A 479 -4.24 -12.62 -16.94
CA GLU A 479 -3.60 -12.98 -18.21
C GLU A 479 -2.08 -12.80 -18.14
N THR A 480 -1.61 -11.67 -17.59
CA THR A 480 -0.18 -11.44 -17.37
C THR A 480 0.44 -12.51 -16.45
N MET A 481 -0.24 -12.87 -15.37
CA MET A 481 0.21 -13.94 -14.46
C MET A 481 0.32 -15.29 -15.17
N VAL A 482 -0.68 -15.65 -16.01
CA VAL A 482 -0.70 -16.89 -16.78
C VAL A 482 0.43 -16.94 -17.81
N GLU A 483 0.64 -15.85 -18.54
CA GLU A 483 1.68 -15.75 -19.58
C GLU A 483 3.09 -15.85 -19.01
N GLU A 484 3.29 -15.29 -17.81
CA GLU A 484 4.60 -15.21 -17.16
C GLU A 484 4.84 -16.36 -16.17
N TRP A 485 3.91 -17.30 -16.04
CA TRP A 485 4.09 -18.48 -15.19
C TRP A 485 5.28 -19.34 -15.67
N PRO A 486 6.19 -19.80 -14.79
CA PRO A 486 6.13 -19.76 -13.31
C PRO A 486 6.82 -18.55 -12.65
N LYS A 487 7.37 -17.59 -13.40
CA LYS A 487 8.04 -16.39 -12.83
C LYS A 487 7.11 -15.58 -11.93
N ALA A 488 5.81 -15.60 -12.23
CA ALA A 488 4.79 -14.93 -11.44
C ALA A 488 4.57 -15.53 -10.04
N ARG A 489 5.04 -16.75 -9.75
CA ARG A 489 4.82 -17.43 -8.46
C ARG A 489 5.27 -16.63 -7.24
N VAL A 490 6.38 -15.90 -7.37
CA VAL A 490 6.96 -15.12 -6.28
C VAL A 490 6.57 -13.64 -6.36
N ARG A 491 5.56 -13.29 -7.19
CA ARG A 491 5.29 -11.91 -7.61
C ARG A 491 3.82 -11.56 -7.75
N PHE A 492 3.57 -10.26 -7.78
CA PHE A 492 2.27 -9.59 -7.70
C PHE A 492 1.71 -9.60 -6.27
N SER A 493 1.56 -8.39 -5.73
CA SER A 493 0.90 -8.15 -4.45
C SER A 493 -0.61 -8.17 -4.67
N LEU A 494 -1.15 -9.33 -5.08
CA LEU A 494 -2.55 -9.49 -5.50
C LEU A 494 -3.53 -8.97 -4.44
N PHE A 495 -3.24 -9.18 -3.16
CA PHE A 495 -4.07 -8.67 -2.06
C PHE A 495 -4.14 -7.15 -1.98
N VAL A 496 -3.11 -6.43 -2.43
CA VAL A 496 -3.15 -4.95 -2.47
C VAL A 496 -4.17 -4.49 -3.51
N VAL A 497 -4.17 -5.12 -4.70
CA VAL A 497 -5.11 -4.78 -5.77
C VAL A 497 -6.55 -5.15 -5.39
N THR A 498 -6.75 -6.36 -4.85
CA THR A 498 -8.09 -6.81 -4.45
C THR A 498 -8.61 -6.09 -3.21
N ASN A 499 -7.74 -5.58 -2.32
CA ASN A 499 -8.17 -4.75 -1.20
C ASN A 499 -8.97 -3.54 -1.70
N SER A 500 -8.50 -2.87 -2.75
CA SER A 500 -9.18 -1.72 -3.34
C SER A 500 -10.41 -2.12 -4.15
N ILE A 501 -10.32 -3.16 -4.98
CA ILE A 501 -11.36 -3.49 -5.97
C ILE A 501 -12.49 -4.37 -5.41
N SER A 502 -12.19 -5.37 -4.58
CA SER A 502 -13.19 -6.33 -4.10
C SER A 502 -14.34 -5.67 -3.31
N PRO A 503 -14.10 -4.68 -2.43
CA PRO A 503 -15.19 -3.93 -1.79
C PRO A 503 -16.07 -3.18 -2.78
N VAL A 504 -15.50 -2.66 -3.87
CA VAL A 504 -16.24 -1.98 -4.92
C VAL A 504 -17.12 -2.94 -5.72
N LEU A 505 -16.60 -4.11 -6.08
CA LEU A 505 -17.38 -5.17 -6.73
C LEU A 505 -18.50 -5.68 -5.81
N ALA A 506 -18.22 -5.84 -4.51
CA ALA A 506 -19.22 -6.21 -3.51
C ALA A 506 -20.36 -5.18 -3.42
N ARG A 507 -20.04 -3.88 -3.42
CA ARG A 507 -21.05 -2.80 -3.45
C ARG A 507 -21.81 -2.73 -4.77
N ALA A 508 -21.18 -3.09 -5.88
CA ALA A 508 -21.84 -3.17 -7.18
C ALA A 508 -22.72 -4.42 -7.33
N GLY A 509 -22.61 -5.39 -6.40
CA GLY A 509 -23.32 -6.67 -6.48
C GLY A 509 -22.73 -7.63 -7.53
N GLU A 510 -21.50 -7.40 -7.95
CA GLU A 510 -20.80 -8.21 -8.95
C GLU A 510 -19.90 -9.23 -8.27
N LEU A 511 -19.72 -10.40 -8.89
CA LEU A 511 -18.76 -11.42 -8.46
C LEU A 511 -18.13 -12.05 -9.72
N PRO A 512 -17.21 -11.35 -10.39
CA PRO A 512 -16.58 -11.84 -11.60
C PRO A 512 -15.68 -13.04 -11.30
N GLU A 513 -15.66 -14.03 -12.19
CA GLU A 513 -14.82 -15.21 -12.02
C GLU A 513 -13.32 -14.87 -11.94
N THR A 514 -12.88 -13.80 -12.60
CA THR A 514 -11.50 -13.33 -12.58
C THR A 514 -11.06 -12.90 -11.19
N GLU A 515 -11.96 -12.32 -10.39
CA GLU A 515 -11.68 -12.01 -8.98
C GLU A 515 -11.44 -13.30 -8.18
N ILE A 516 -12.22 -14.35 -8.43
CA ILE A 516 -12.07 -15.65 -7.75
C ILE A 516 -10.75 -16.32 -8.17
N ARG A 517 -10.40 -16.28 -9.46
CA ARG A 517 -9.12 -16.79 -9.98
C ARG A 517 -7.93 -16.12 -9.28
N LEU A 518 -7.93 -14.78 -9.23
CA LEU A 518 -6.87 -14.00 -8.58
C LEU A 518 -6.83 -14.24 -7.07
N MET A 519 -7.98 -14.31 -6.40
CA MET A 519 -8.02 -14.55 -4.96
C MET A 519 -7.55 -15.95 -4.58
N TYR A 520 -7.98 -16.98 -5.31
CA TYR A 520 -7.53 -18.33 -5.08
C TYR A 520 -6.03 -18.47 -5.38
N ALA A 521 -5.53 -17.88 -6.47
CA ALA A 521 -4.09 -17.85 -6.76
C ALA A 521 -3.30 -17.14 -5.65
N ALA A 522 -3.74 -15.96 -5.20
CA ALA A 522 -3.11 -15.22 -4.11
C ALA A 522 -3.03 -16.06 -2.82
N MET A 523 -4.09 -16.78 -2.50
CA MET A 523 -4.16 -17.68 -1.35
C MET A 523 -3.18 -18.85 -1.43
N GLN A 524 -2.99 -19.45 -2.61
CA GLN A 524 -2.05 -20.55 -2.81
C GLN A 524 -0.58 -20.11 -2.79
N LEU A 525 -0.33 -18.85 -3.15
CA LEU A 525 1.03 -18.26 -3.20
C LEU A 525 1.48 -17.64 -1.88
N LEU A 526 0.57 -17.54 -0.90
CA LEU A 526 0.81 -16.85 0.36
C LEU A 526 1.73 -17.65 1.30
N ASP A 527 2.89 -17.07 1.64
CA ASP A 527 3.75 -17.62 2.70
C ASP A 527 3.33 -17.06 4.07
N VAL A 528 2.34 -17.72 4.67
CA VAL A 528 1.77 -17.37 5.97
C VAL A 528 2.85 -17.31 7.06
N ASN A 529 3.82 -18.22 7.06
CA ASN A 529 4.84 -18.29 8.11
C ASN A 529 5.82 -17.11 8.01
N THR A 530 6.22 -16.75 6.79
CA THR A 530 7.09 -15.58 6.59
C THR A 530 6.37 -14.30 6.97
N ILE A 531 5.09 -14.15 6.61
CA ILE A 531 4.29 -12.97 6.98
C ILE A 531 4.17 -12.87 8.50
N ASP A 532 3.80 -13.95 9.18
CA ASP A 532 3.66 -13.97 10.64
C ASP A 532 4.96 -13.58 11.35
N ALA A 533 6.11 -14.08 10.87
CA ALA A 533 7.43 -13.67 11.37
C ALA A 533 7.75 -12.18 11.19
N THR A 534 7.11 -11.48 10.23
CA THR A 534 7.27 -10.03 10.06
C THR A 534 6.59 -9.21 11.15
N GLN A 535 5.69 -9.79 11.96
CA GLN A 535 5.04 -9.08 13.07
C GLN A 535 6.06 -8.45 14.03
N ILE A 536 7.19 -9.13 14.26
CA ILE A 536 8.25 -8.68 15.17
C ILE A 536 9.27 -7.80 14.43
N THR A 537 9.66 -8.18 13.22
CA THR A 537 10.79 -7.57 12.51
C THR A 537 10.42 -6.39 11.63
N ARG A 538 9.19 -6.39 11.08
CA ARG A 538 8.61 -5.34 10.22
C ARG A 538 7.11 -5.19 10.47
N PRO A 539 6.70 -4.67 11.65
CA PRO A 539 5.29 -4.58 12.06
C PRO A 539 4.37 -3.89 11.04
N THR A 540 4.84 -2.81 10.38
CA THR A 540 4.08 -2.12 9.33
C THR A 540 3.77 -3.02 8.15
N THR A 541 4.76 -3.80 7.69
CA THR A 541 4.57 -4.77 6.61
C THR A 541 3.55 -5.83 7.00
N TYR A 542 3.63 -6.36 8.23
CA TYR A 542 2.65 -7.31 8.76
C TYR A 542 1.23 -6.71 8.75
N ALA A 543 1.05 -5.50 9.28
CA ALA A 543 -0.24 -4.81 9.32
C ALA A 543 -0.83 -4.59 7.92
N THR A 544 0.00 -4.18 6.95
CA THR A 544 -0.40 -4.01 5.55
C THR A 544 -0.86 -5.35 4.94
N TYR A 545 -0.12 -6.45 5.13
CA TYR A 545 -0.55 -7.75 4.63
C TYR A 545 -1.86 -8.20 5.26
N LEU A 546 -2.00 -8.06 6.58
CA LEU A 546 -3.20 -8.46 7.30
C LEU A 546 -4.42 -7.64 6.86
N GLY A 547 -4.29 -6.31 6.79
CA GLY A 547 -5.35 -5.41 6.33
C GLY A 547 -5.81 -5.73 4.91
N ASN A 548 -4.87 -5.80 3.96
CA ASN A 548 -5.18 -6.07 2.55
C ASN A 548 -5.86 -7.44 2.36
N THR A 549 -5.36 -8.47 3.04
CA THR A 549 -5.92 -9.82 2.98
C THR A 549 -7.31 -9.85 3.59
N ASN A 550 -7.47 -9.28 4.80
CA ASN A 550 -8.73 -9.27 5.52
C ASN A 550 -9.82 -8.52 4.73
N THR A 551 -9.57 -7.32 4.23
CA THR A 551 -10.56 -6.55 3.47
C THR A 551 -10.99 -7.26 2.19
N SER A 552 -10.04 -7.82 1.44
CA SER A 552 -10.32 -8.60 0.21
C SER A 552 -11.22 -9.79 0.52
N LEU A 553 -10.86 -10.57 1.55
CA LEU A 553 -11.63 -11.75 1.95
C LEU A 553 -12.98 -11.40 2.57
N THR A 554 -13.09 -10.28 3.28
CA THR A 554 -14.37 -9.81 3.85
C THR A 554 -15.36 -9.48 2.73
N ALA A 555 -14.90 -8.78 1.69
CA ALA A 555 -15.72 -8.47 0.52
C ALA A 555 -16.18 -9.74 -0.21
N LEU A 556 -15.31 -10.74 -0.34
CA LEU A 556 -15.66 -12.03 -0.93
C LEU A 556 -16.64 -12.84 -0.04
N ALA A 557 -16.35 -12.96 1.25
CA ALA A 557 -17.18 -13.64 2.25
C ALA A 557 -18.59 -13.05 2.32
N SER A 558 -18.72 -11.73 2.20
CA SER A 558 -20.02 -11.03 2.25
C SER A 558 -21.00 -11.45 1.15
N ARG A 559 -20.46 -11.89 0.00
CA ARG A 559 -21.20 -12.32 -1.19
C ARG A 559 -21.41 -13.84 -1.24
N LEU A 560 -20.45 -14.61 -0.74
CA LEU A 560 -20.47 -16.08 -0.82
C LEU A 560 -21.13 -16.77 0.39
N LEU A 561 -20.83 -16.31 1.60
CA LEU A 561 -21.33 -16.95 2.82
C LEU A 561 -22.79 -16.55 3.09
N LYS A 562 -23.53 -17.41 3.82
CA LYS A 562 -24.92 -17.15 4.22
C LYS A 562 -25.17 -17.58 5.69
N GLY A 563 -26.22 -17.03 6.29
CA GLY A 563 -26.69 -17.38 7.64
C GLY A 563 -25.65 -17.09 8.74
N GLU A 564 -25.71 -17.86 9.83
CA GLU A 564 -24.86 -17.69 11.03
C GLU A 564 -23.36 -17.71 10.71
N VAL A 565 -22.94 -18.53 9.74
CA VAL A 565 -21.52 -18.60 9.31
C VAL A 565 -21.07 -17.26 8.72
N ARG A 566 -21.90 -16.64 7.87
CA ARG A 566 -21.63 -15.31 7.31
C ARG A 566 -21.51 -14.27 8.42
N GLU A 567 -22.45 -14.27 9.35
CA GLU A 567 -22.51 -13.29 10.44
C GLU A 567 -21.27 -13.37 11.34
N LYS A 568 -20.87 -14.59 11.72
CA LYS A 568 -19.66 -14.81 12.51
C LYS A 568 -18.41 -14.34 11.78
N VAL A 569 -18.21 -14.79 10.53
CA VAL A 569 -17.01 -14.45 9.75
C VAL A 569 -16.91 -12.94 9.53
N LEU A 570 -17.99 -12.29 9.11
CA LEU A 570 -17.96 -10.85 8.87
C LEU A 570 -17.73 -10.03 10.14
N LYS A 571 -18.20 -10.50 11.30
CA LYS A 571 -17.91 -9.89 12.59
C LYS A 571 -16.41 -9.95 12.89
N ASP A 572 -15.83 -11.15 12.84
CA ASP A 572 -14.39 -11.34 13.11
C ASP A 572 -13.54 -10.48 12.16
N CYS A 573 -13.94 -10.39 10.89
CA CYS A 573 -13.30 -9.53 9.89
C CYS A 573 -13.38 -8.03 10.23
N VAL A 574 -14.52 -7.53 10.73
CA VAL A 574 -14.69 -6.13 11.11
C VAL A 574 -13.79 -5.78 12.30
N ASP A 575 -13.69 -6.67 13.28
CA ASP A 575 -12.80 -6.47 14.42
C ASP A 575 -11.33 -6.39 13.98
N VAL A 576 -10.89 -7.33 13.13
CA VAL A 576 -9.53 -7.30 12.54
C VAL A 576 -9.29 -6.01 11.76
N ALA A 577 -10.25 -5.57 10.94
CA ALA A 577 -10.12 -4.35 10.15
C ALA A 577 -9.94 -3.12 11.06
N LEU A 578 -10.75 -2.99 12.11
CA LEU A 578 -10.65 -1.87 13.05
C LEU A 578 -9.35 -1.90 13.86
N ASP A 579 -8.88 -3.08 14.26
CA ASP A 579 -7.61 -3.23 14.97
C ASP A 579 -6.40 -2.83 14.10
N VAL A 580 -6.40 -3.22 12.83
CA VAL A 580 -5.36 -2.81 11.86
C VAL A 580 -5.38 -1.29 11.65
N GLN A 581 -6.57 -0.68 11.52
CA GLN A 581 -6.68 0.78 11.35
C GLN A 581 -6.22 1.55 12.58
N GLU A 582 -6.63 1.13 13.78
CA GLU A 582 -6.15 1.69 15.05
C GLU A 582 -4.63 1.58 15.19
N TRP A 583 -4.06 0.45 14.73
CA TRP A 583 -2.63 0.27 14.66
C TRP A 583 -1.98 1.29 13.70
N PHE A 584 -2.44 1.42 12.45
CA PHE A 584 -1.89 2.41 11.51
C PHE A 584 -1.94 3.85 12.04
N LEU A 585 -3.04 4.23 12.68
CA LEU A 585 -3.19 5.55 13.31
C LEU A 585 -2.10 5.82 14.35
N SER A 586 -1.75 4.83 15.17
CA SER A 586 -0.68 4.96 16.18
C SER A 586 0.71 5.19 15.55
N PHE A 587 0.91 4.74 14.31
CA PHE A 587 2.13 5.00 13.53
C PHE A 587 2.04 6.29 12.68
N GLY A 588 0.93 7.04 12.78
CA GLY A 588 0.69 8.25 12.02
C GLY A 588 0.50 7.96 10.53
N GLU A 589 -0.11 6.83 10.22
CA GLU A 589 -0.49 6.39 8.87
C GLU A 589 -2.01 6.38 8.80
N VAL A 590 -2.57 7.17 7.89
CA VAL A 590 -4.00 7.35 7.76
C VAL A 590 -4.42 6.90 6.36
N ILE A 591 -5.12 5.76 6.29
CA ILE A 591 -5.53 5.14 5.03
C ILE A 591 -7.04 5.32 4.89
N ARG A 592 -7.45 6.31 4.07
CA ARG A 592 -8.86 6.68 3.88
C ARG A 592 -9.69 5.51 3.34
N ASP A 593 -9.16 4.80 2.34
CA ASP A 593 -9.88 3.74 1.64
C ASP A 593 -10.19 2.56 2.57
N ASP A 594 -9.27 2.19 3.45
CA ASP A 594 -9.51 1.17 4.45
C ASP A 594 -10.57 1.59 5.48
N ALA A 595 -10.61 2.86 5.89
CA ALA A 595 -11.67 3.36 6.78
C ALA A 595 -13.05 3.38 6.10
N MET A 596 -13.09 3.70 4.79
CA MET A 596 -14.31 3.58 3.99
C MET A 596 -14.76 2.12 3.85
N SER A 597 -13.81 1.18 3.74
CA SER A 597 -14.08 -0.26 3.73
C SER A 597 -14.56 -0.74 5.09
N ALA A 598 -13.92 -0.34 6.19
CA ALA A 598 -14.36 -0.66 7.56
C ALA A 598 -15.78 -0.17 7.83
N SER A 599 -16.12 1.06 7.40
CA SER A 599 -17.48 1.61 7.50
C SER A 599 -18.51 0.76 6.75
N TYR A 600 -18.16 0.28 5.55
CA TYR A 600 -19.00 -0.60 4.77
C TYR A 600 -19.12 -2.00 5.38
N HIS A 601 -18.01 -2.62 5.79
CA HIS A 601 -18.03 -3.95 6.39
C HIS A 601 -18.82 -3.96 7.70
N ALA A 602 -18.70 -2.91 8.52
CA ALA A 602 -19.53 -2.75 9.71
C ALA A 602 -21.03 -2.64 9.37
N SER A 603 -21.40 -2.01 8.25
CA SER A 603 -22.80 -1.92 7.84
C SER A 603 -23.39 -3.27 7.45
N LEU A 604 -22.57 -4.22 6.97
CA LEU A 604 -23.00 -5.58 6.60
C LEU A 604 -23.39 -6.48 7.78
N ILE A 605 -22.96 -6.12 8.99
CA ILE A 605 -23.22 -6.85 10.24
C ILE A 605 -24.06 -6.05 11.24
N ALA A 606 -24.41 -4.80 10.92
CA ALA A 606 -25.08 -3.88 11.84
C ALA A 606 -26.41 -4.43 12.38
N ASP A 607 -27.11 -5.26 11.59
CA ASP A 607 -28.39 -5.86 11.99
C ASP A 607 -28.23 -7.16 12.81
N THR A 608 -27.03 -7.75 12.85
CA THR A 608 -26.81 -9.11 13.38
C THR A 608 -25.99 -9.16 14.67
N VAL A 609 -25.05 -8.23 14.88
CA VAL A 609 -24.24 -8.15 16.12
C VAL A 609 -25.10 -7.76 17.33
N ASP A 610 -24.68 -7.97 18.58
CA ASP A 610 -25.49 -7.51 19.72
C ASP A 610 -25.47 -5.98 19.90
N VAL A 611 -26.42 -5.44 20.68
CA VAL A 611 -26.58 -3.99 20.89
C VAL A 611 -25.34 -3.32 21.50
N GLY A 612 -24.67 -3.98 22.45
CA GLY A 612 -23.51 -3.44 23.13
C GLY A 612 -22.29 -3.43 22.21
N GLU A 613 -22.11 -4.50 21.45
CA GLU A 613 -21.08 -4.62 20.42
C GLU A 613 -21.28 -3.64 19.27
N LEU A 614 -22.52 -3.50 18.77
CA LEU A 614 -22.86 -2.53 17.72
C LEU A 614 -22.45 -1.11 18.12
N ARG A 615 -22.73 -0.70 19.36
CA ARG A 615 -22.31 0.61 19.89
C ARG A 615 -20.80 0.79 19.88
N LYS A 616 -20.04 -0.23 20.27
CA LYS A 616 -18.57 -0.19 20.25
C LYS A 616 -18.03 -0.03 18.83
N ILE A 617 -18.55 -0.83 17.88
CA ILE A 617 -18.15 -0.77 16.46
C ILE A 617 -18.48 0.60 15.89
N LEU A 618 -19.70 1.11 16.15
CA LEU A 618 -20.12 2.44 15.69
C LEU A 618 -19.23 3.55 16.21
N ASP A 619 -18.96 3.57 17.51
CA ASP A 619 -18.14 4.62 18.11
C ASP A 619 -16.72 4.59 17.51
N ARG A 620 -16.12 3.40 17.34
CA ARG A 620 -14.82 3.23 16.66
C ARG A 620 -14.86 3.76 15.22
N VAL A 621 -15.83 3.35 14.42
CA VAL A 621 -15.95 3.80 13.01
C VAL A 621 -16.19 5.30 12.91
N ILE A 622 -17.02 5.88 13.77
CA ILE A 622 -17.27 7.33 13.80
C ILE A 622 -15.97 8.07 14.13
N ASP A 623 -15.23 7.62 15.14
CA ASP A 623 -13.97 8.24 15.53
C ASP A 623 -12.94 8.19 14.40
N LEU A 624 -12.78 7.03 13.73
CA LEU A 624 -11.91 6.88 12.57
C LEU A 624 -12.26 7.90 11.47
N ASN A 625 -13.54 8.01 11.12
CA ASN A 625 -13.99 8.96 10.10
C ASN A 625 -13.74 10.43 10.52
N ARG A 626 -13.89 10.76 11.80
CA ARG A 626 -13.62 12.11 12.34
C ARG A 626 -12.14 12.45 12.39
N ILE A 627 -11.27 11.46 12.56
CA ILE A 627 -9.82 11.65 12.49
C ILE A 627 -9.41 11.94 11.05
N ILE A 628 -9.96 11.19 10.09
CA ILE A 628 -9.66 11.35 8.66
C ILE A 628 -10.20 12.67 8.11
N VAL A 629 -11.46 13.00 8.41
CA VAL A 629 -12.07 14.27 8.01
C VAL A 629 -11.79 15.34 9.09
N GLN A 630 -10.58 15.88 9.06
CA GLN A 630 -10.02 16.77 10.09
C GLN A 630 -10.89 17.99 10.42
N ASP A 631 -11.43 18.62 9.37
CA ASP A 631 -12.36 19.75 9.47
C ASP A 631 -13.43 19.58 8.37
N PRO A 632 -14.65 19.15 8.71
CA PRO A 632 -15.70 18.91 7.72
C PRO A 632 -16.21 20.18 7.05
N THR A 633 -15.85 21.37 7.52
CA THR A 633 -16.19 22.64 6.88
C THR A 633 -15.15 23.05 5.83
N LYS A 634 -13.87 22.75 6.08
CA LYS A 634 -12.76 23.00 5.16
C LYS A 634 -12.60 21.87 4.13
N PHE A 635 -12.74 20.62 4.57
CA PHE A 635 -12.59 19.38 3.82
C PHE A 635 -13.95 18.71 3.60
N ASP A 636 -14.96 19.51 3.27
CA ASP A 636 -16.34 19.04 3.03
C ASP A 636 -16.43 18.02 1.88
N TYR A 637 -15.49 18.07 0.93
CA TYR A 637 -15.34 17.08 -0.12
C TYR A 637 -14.89 15.69 0.36
N GLU A 638 -13.98 15.60 1.33
CA GLU A 638 -13.58 14.31 1.93
C GLU A 638 -14.76 13.66 2.64
N LEU A 639 -15.50 14.46 3.41
CA LEU A 639 -16.73 13.99 4.03
C LEU A 639 -17.72 13.46 2.99
N ALA A 640 -17.91 14.17 1.88
CA ALA A 640 -18.82 13.74 0.81
C ALA A 640 -18.42 12.37 0.25
N MET A 641 -17.14 12.15 -0.02
CA MET A 641 -16.61 10.88 -0.55
C MET A 641 -16.82 9.71 0.41
N MET A 642 -16.56 9.91 1.70
CA MET A 642 -16.69 8.86 2.73
C MET A 642 -18.13 8.66 3.21
N SER A 643 -19.05 9.59 2.90
CA SER A 643 -20.37 9.65 3.52
C SER A 643 -21.26 8.44 3.26
N VAL A 644 -21.24 7.83 2.07
CA VAL A 644 -22.18 6.75 1.71
C VAL A 644 -22.09 5.55 2.68
N PRO A 645 -20.93 4.87 2.82
CA PRO A 645 -20.84 3.72 3.72
C PRO A 645 -21.08 4.10 5.20
N LEU A 646 -20.65 5.30 5.61
CA LEU A 646 -20.91 5.79 6.96
C LEU A 646 -22.40 6.03 7.21
N MET A 647 -23.12 6.60 6.25
CA MET A 647 -24.56 6.83 6.33
C MET A 647 -25.37 5.54 6.36
N ASP A 648 -24.97 4.52 5.59
CA ASP A 648 -25.59 3.19 5.64
C ASP A 648 -25.49 2.62 7.06
N LEU A 649 -24.28 2.63 7.64
CA LEU A 649 -24.03 2.15 9.00
C LEU A 649 -24.83 2.95 10.05
N LEU A 650 -24.76 4.29 10.01
CA LEU A 650 -25.42 5.16 10.99
C LEU A 650 -26.94 5.06 10.93
N SER A 651 -27.52 5.05 9.73
CA SER A 651 -28.98 5.01 9.55
C SER A 651 -29.56 3.68 10.02
N ASN A 652 -28.93 2.55 9.65
CA ASN A 652 -29.38 1.23 10.08
C ASN A 652 -29.22 1.06 11.60
N SER A 653 -28.10 1.51 12.13
CA SER A 653 -27.82 1.40 13.56
C SER A 653 -28.72 2.27 14.41
N TRP A 654 -29.03 3.50 13.99
CA TRP A 654 -29.94 4.37 14.71
C TRP A 654 -31.33 3.75 14.85
N ARG A 655 -31.88 3.16 13.77
CA ARG A 655 -33.17 2.46 13.83
C ARG A 655 -33.20 1.35 14.86
N ARG A 656 -32.06 0.69 15.05
CA ARG A 656 -31.91 -0.44 15.97
C ARG A 656 -31.65 -0.01 17.42
N LEU A 657 -30.85 1.03 17.61
CA LEU A 657 -30.39 1.47 18.93
C LEU A 657 -31.27 2.57 19.54
N ALA A 658 -32.04 3.29 18.72
CA ALA A 658 -32.82 4.48 19.06
C ALA A 658 -32.01 5.54 19.84
N ASP A 659 -30.70 5.63 19.57
CA ASP A 659 -29.79 6.56 20.23
C ASP A 659 -29.65 7.85 19.41
N GLU A 660 -30.11 8.96 19.98
CA GLU A 660 -30.07 10.30 19.38
C GLU A 660 -28.65 10.76 19.01
N LYS A 661 -27.61 10.23 19.67
CA LYS A 661 -26.21 10.51 19.30
C LYS A 661 -25.97 10.17 17.82
N TYR A 662 -26.35 8.96 17.41
CA TYR A 662 -26.09 8.48 16.05
C TYR A 662 -26.96 9.19 15.01
N LEU A 663 -28.21 9.53 15.35
CA LEU A 663 -29.07 10.33 14.47
C LEU A 663 -28.49 11.72 14.21
N ARG A 664 -27.96 12.38 15.25
CA ARG A 664 -27.32 13.71 15.09
C ARG A 664 -26.12 13.66 14.17
N VAL A 665 -25.25 12.66 14.34
CA VAL A 665 -24.10 12.46 13.45
C VAL A 665 -24.58 12.19 12.02
N ALA A 666 -25.57 11.32 11.84
CA ALA A 666 -26.13 11.00 10.52
C ALA A 666 -26.70 12.24 9.81
N LYS A 667 -27.50 13.06 10.51
CA LYS A 667 -28.06 14.30 9.96
C LYS A 667 -26.97 15.30 9.58
N SER A 668 -25.98 15.50 10.46
CA SER A 668 -24.86 16.39 10.17
C SER A 668 -24.04 15.92 8.97
N THR A 669 -23.75 14.62 8.87
CA THR A 669 -23.02 14.05 7.74
C THR A 669 -23.83 14.18 6.45
N TYR A 670 -25.13 13.90 6.51
CA TYR A 670 -26.02 13.99 5.36
C TYR A 670 -26.11 15.41 4.79
N ASP A 671 -26.35 16.41 5.65
CA ASP A 671 -26.50 17.81 5.22
C ASP A 671 -25.20 18.35 4.63
N SER A 672 -24.05 18.07 5.28
CA SER A 672 -22.74 18.48 4.79
C SER A 672 -22.38 17.78 3.48
N ALA A 673 -22.61 16.48 3.36
CA ALA A 673 -22.32 15.73 2.13
C ALA A 673 -23.15 16.22 0.93
N ILE A 674 -24.46 16.45 1.10
CA ILE A 674 -25.30 17.01 0.04
C ILE A 674 -24.83 18.39 -0.38
N SER A 675 -24.48 19.23 0.61
CA SER A 675 -23.99 20.58 0.35
C SER A 675 -22.68 20.55 -0.43
N ALA A 676 -21.74 19.68 -0.04
CA ALA A 676 -20.48 19.48 -0.74
C ALA A 676 -20.70 18.98 -2.18
N TRP A 677 -21.47 17.90 -2.38
CA TRP A 677 -21.75 17.39 -3.73
C TRP A 677 -22.33 18.47 -4.65
N LYS A 678 -23.23 19.32 -4.15
CA LYS A 678 -23.78 20.45 -4.91
C LYS A 678 -22.76 21.56 -5.16
N LYS A 679 -21.98 21.94 -4.14
CA LYS A 679 -20.93 22.96 -4.21
C LYS A 679 -19.90 22.65 -5.31
N TYR A 680 -19.53 21.38 -5.46
CA TYR A 680 -18.56 20.93 -6.46
C TYR A 680 -19.17 20.45 -7.79
N GLY A 681 -20.47 20.68 -8.03
CA GLY A 681 -21.12 20.41 -9.33
C GLY A 681 -21.56 18.96 -9.58
N PHE A 682 -21.49 18.09 -8.58
CA PHE A 682 -21.91 16.68 -8.67
C PHE A 682 -23.41 16.52 -8.33
N HIS A 683 -24.28 17.24 -9.05
CA HIS A 683 -25.71 17.29 -8.76
C HIS A 683 -26.41 15.91 -8.80
N GLU A 684 -26.04 15.05 -9.73
CA GLU A 684 -26.61 13.70 -9.81
C GLU A 684 -26.25 12.84 -8.59
N LYS A 685 -25.01 12.94 -8.09
CA LYS A 685 -24.59 12.30 -6.83
C LYS A 685 -25.41 12.82 -5.65
N ALA A 686 -25.59 14.14 -5.55
CA ALA A 686 -26.39 14.75 -4.49
C ALA A 686 -27.84 14.23 -4.50
N GLU A 687 -28.46 14.11 -5.68
CA GLU A 687 -29.83 13.59 -5.80
C GLU A 687 -29.91 12.08 -5.52
N ASN A 688 -28.94 11.28 -5.97
CA ASN A 688 -28.88 9.86 -5.65
C ASN A 688 -28.68 9.61 -4.14
N PHE A 689 -27.82 10.41 -3.51
CA PHE A 689 -27.59 10.39 -2.06
C PHE A 689 -28.86 10.78 -1.29
N LYS A 690 -29.53 11.86 -1.71
CA LYS A 690 -30.83 12.28 -1.15
C LYS A 690 -31.87 11.17 -1.24
N LYS A 691 -32.01 10.52 -2.40
CA LYS A 691 -32.96 9.40 -2.60
C LYS A 691 -32.66 8.22 -1.68
N SER A 692 -31.39 7.95 -1.39
CA SER A 692 -30.96 6.81 -0.58
C SER A 692 -31.21 7.02 0.92
N PHE A 693 -31.07 8.25 1.42
CA PHE A 693 -31.03 8.50 2.87
C PHE A 693 -32.11 9.44 3.42
N SER A 694 -32.78 10.27 2.60
CA SER A 694 -33.78 11.24 3.10
C SER A 694 -34.89 10.59 3.93
N HIS A 695 -35.51 9.53 3.40
CA HIS A 695 -36.54 8.80 4.13
C HIS A 695 -36.04 8.16 5.41
N SER A 696 -34.78 7.70 5.42
CA SER A 696 -34.19 7.03 6.57
C SER A 696 -33.91 7.94 7.77
N LEU A 697 -33.88 9.27 7.56
CA LEU A 697 -33.63 10.27 8.61
C LEU A 697 -34.89 11.00 9.07
N GLU A 698 -35.99 10.87 8.33
CA GLU A 698 -37.31 11.45 8.63
C GLU A 698 -38.25 10.47 9.35
N SER A 699 -38.05 9.16 9.17
CA SER A 699 -38.77 8.06 9.83
C SER A 699 -38.16 7.72 11.17
#